data_AF-A0A7C8CQJ5-F1
#
_entry.id   AF-A0A7C8CQJ5-F1
#
_cell.length_a   1.000
_cell.length_b   1.000
_cell.length_c   1.000
_cell.angle_alpha   90.00
_cell.angle_beta   90.00
_cell.angle_gamma   90.00
#
_symmetry.space_group_name_H-M   'P 1'
#
loop_
_entity.id
_entity.type
_entity.pdbx_description
1 polymer ?
#
loop_
_entity_poly.entity_id
_entity_poly.type
_entity_poly.pdbx_seq_one_letter_code
_entity_poly.pdbx_strand_id
1 'polypeptide(L)'
;MFKLTLAVLCIFVTTVTGQAQPPATPSAPQGQLIHPVPPAGDLESAIATLDAPCSGGHAVDPNQAMTQLVRGCGRDLQVAARAGSPSTGGGSGSTPSSFPIGPCTSADFAAATGAVFVEMVATSTDACLEQLWTFDSDVQTAISPGNVVLIAAAIEVEALDLLVNAERLRRLCYFYQIAFYHQFYQASVAYDDPTFAAAVQAMVTVGQQPELITVNPPESLLSQWLVSIDSTDASVQLMAQLQAVLERYSSDLAHEGEYQERLMAYRCLFTLARQIGNENNAGGVNSPWYSAVPPSLVAAVGVLALDTTYTADSEYVVLNALWVMNRFAFLEQGTRDAAHDILTQAYNLHLPYSGPWLRAVTDLDMQFDGLLYGGGSLDLVQIRADVMAIALPNEFLFDQGRLKFLTAIDLDVAKELYDAIQEVESQFYRKSGALEPVPGDSNEVLTLVIYGSPQDYWTYQPFLYGLSTNNGGIFIEGWGTLFTYDRTPAQSIYTLEELLRHEYTHFLDSRYLITGSFGESGTLYEGNRMVWYNEGLAEYLVGATRINGVLPRGILLDRISTDSVRLTVADITSATYGSFTFYRYAGVYFEFLEEQRPDLLVALFDAMLGNDIVVLDALYSLMANDPQLQVDYDSFIDAQIALLQQGTGLFAEDVPTVATPTTLANDNAGQVLGQLQSVLPGGGAFHVWENRFQYQYSETTPLGGQPIEDYRESTDLVLDGQLGQLTGLSDNMTSAVAWFGETTVSADLATSTIVFEGPYSATAADVVAPSPPTGVVAVSANGSVTLSWNANPEPDLSGYFVQRSVVAGGPYSLVNPLPLQENVFVDSEAGAGQLHYVITAIDASDNESLPSLEVTVESTIDILVINGYFDAGNSGYQVTYLDVLDGLGIGYQAWDPFVDGPLTTALLAEYTDGVVIWPVGYFHSGYPDQLGPARQALLMEYLQGGGNLVLSGAYATAYLDTTALFSNYLFLQHEQWDMGLPGLLGEAGNPLGDGLDLQLSSGAYQSEMTPLPPAQRAFSYDPASGTGTLQGGGAAVVTVDQGHKAAVMAFPFSSVVAADRTPLLARILEWMLPPSPCTDPFIRGDTNGSGTLDISDTIFLLDYLFATGAQPNPEEAGDTNADGSIDISDAIYLLLYLFNAGEPPAAPFPDAGCP
;
A
#
# COMPACT_ATOMS: atom_id res chain seq x y z
N MET A 1 -6.02 31.36 36.24
CA MET A 1 -6.57 31.08 37.59
C MET A 1 -7.14 29.66 37.57
N PHE A 2 -6.58 28.78 38.41
CA PHE A 2 -7.16 27.56 39.04
C PHE A 2 -8.31 26.82 38.32
N LYS A 3 -8.04 25.62 37.77
CA LYS A 3 -8.19 24.28 38.42
C LYS A 3 -9.64 23.76 38.51
N LEU A 4 -9.95 22.61 37.91
CA LEU A 4 -10.02 21.27 38.57
C LEU A 4 -11.07 20.31 37.93
N THR A 5 -10.60 19.11 37.51
CA THR A 5 -11.19 17.73 37.65
C THR A 5 -12.60 17.40 37.13
N LEU A 6 -13.02 16.16 36.82
CA LEU A 6 -12.48 14.82 36.44
C LEU A 6 -13.72 13.88 36.43
N ALA A 7 -13.71 12.87 35.55
CA ALA A 7 -14.24 11.50 35.74
C ALA A 7 -15.68 11.07 35.29
N VAL A 8 -15.69 10.15 34.30
CA VAL A 8 -16.19 8.74 34.31
C VAL A 8 -17.69 8.42 34.10
N LEU A 9 -17.98 7.89 32.90
CA LEU A 9 -18.50 6.54 32.52
C LEU A 9 -19.91 6.01 32.95
N CYS A 10 -20.57 5.37 31.95
CA CYS A 10 -21.48 4.20 31.95
C CYS A 10 -23.03 4.33 31.74
N ILE A 11 -23.46 3.96 30.52
CA ILE A 11 -24.43 2.90 30.07
C ILE A 11 -25.89 2.82 30.59
N PHE A 12 -26.82 2.62 29.62
CA PHE A 12 -28.13 1.88 29.53
C PHE A 12 -29.21 2.74 28.81
N VAL A 13 -29.61 2.53 27.54
CA VAL A 13 -30.37 1.45 26.85
C VAL A 13 -31.91 1.50 27.05
N THR A 14 -32.61 1.49 25.88
CA THR A 14 -34.02 1.12 25.51
C THR A 14 -35.20 2.05 25.92
N THR A 15 -36.30 2.27 25.17
CA THR A 15 -37.05 1.63 24.04
C THR A 15 -37.93 2.70 23.35
N VAL A 16 -38.00 2.84 22.02
CA VAL A 16 -38.93 2.25 21.00
C VAL A 16 -40.45 2.42 21.23
N THR A 17 -41.11 3.14 20.31
CA THR A 17 -42.43 2.79 19.72
C THR A 17 -42.43 3.17 18.23
N GLY A 18 -42.58 2.17 17.35
CA GLY A 18 -42.63 2.35 15.89
C GLY A 18 -44.04 2.35 15.31
N GLN A 19 -44.13 2.48 13.98
CA GLN A 19 -45.12 1.78 13.14
C GLN A 19 -44.78 1.83 11.62
N ALA A 20 -44.45 0.63 11.11
CA ALA A 20 -44.80 -0.05 9.83
C ALA A 20 -44.76 0.64 8.43
N GLN A 21 -43.97 -0.01 7.55
CA GLN A 21 -43.82 0.00 6.06
C GLN A 21 -44.85 -0.95 5.34
N PRO A 22 -44.83 -1.31 4.00
CA PRO A 22 -44.22 -0.82 2.71
C PRO A 22 -45.25 -0.91 1.50
N PRO A 23 -44.95 -1.05 0.16
CA PRO A 23 -43.70 -0.99 -0.65
C PRO A 23 -43.74 -0.16 -1.98
N ALA A 24 -42.57 0.22 -2.51
CA ALA A 24 -42.24 0.24 -3.95
C ALA A 24 -40.71 0.33 -4.19
N THR A 25 -40.22 -0.44 -5.17
CA THR A 25 -38.83 -0.75 -5.59
C THR A 25 -38.17 0.36 -6.47
N PRO A 26 -36.88 0.24 -6.86
CA PRO A 26 -35.86 1.29 -6.67
C PRO A 26 -35.53 2.14 -7.92
N SER A 27 -34.88 3.28 -7.68
CA SER A 27 -34.06 3.99 -8.67
C SER A 27 -32.74 4.45 -8.01
N ALA A 28 -31.62 4.13 -8.67
CA ALA A 28 -30.24 4.31 -8.22
C ALA A 28 -29.89 5.75 -7.79
N PRO A 29 -28.98 5.94 -6.83
CA PRO A 29 -28.42 7.26 -6.53
C PRO A 29 -27.11 7.48 -7.29
N GLN A 30 -27.08 8.51 -8.14
CA GLN A 30 -25.87 9.29 -8.38
C GLN A 30 -25.62 10.14 -7.15
N GLY A 31 -24.47 9.95 -6.50
CA GLY A 31 -23.99 10.80 -5.41
C GLY A 31 -22.65 11.41 -5.79
N GLN A 32 -22.69 12.62 -6.33
CA GLN A 32 -21.53 13.53 -6.38
C GLN A 32 -21.18 13.94 -4.94
N LEU A 33 -20.01 13.52 -4.46
CA LEU A 33 -19.37 14.10 -3.28
C LEU A 33 -18.58 15.33 -3.73
N ILE A 34 -19.27 16.47 -3.82
CA ILE A 34 -18.60 17.78 -3.86
C ILE A 34 -18.47 18.22 -2.39
N HIS A 35 -17.25 18.17 -1.85
CA HIS A 35 -16.95 18.82 -0.58
C HIS A 35 -16.67 20.32 -0.82
N PRO A 36 -17.16 21.22 0.05
CA PRO A 36 -17.06 22.65 -0.13
C PRO A 36 -15.65 23.18 0.17
N VAL A 37 -15.07 23.90 -0.78
CA VAL A 37 -13.93 24.81 -0.57
C VAL A 37 -14.36 25.91 0.43
N PRO A 38 -13.53 26.28 1.43
CA PRO A 38 -13.91 27.29 2.41
C PRO A 38 -14.13 28.68 1.77
N PRO A 39 -14.92 29.56 2.40
CA PRO A 39 -15.31 30.84 1.80
C PRO A 39 -14.12 31.78 1.64
N ALA A 40 -14.11 32.53 0.53
CA ALA A 40 -13.21 33.65 0.28
C ALA A 40 -13.22 34.64 1.46
N GLY A 41 -12.19 34.58 2.31
CA GLY A 41 -11.90 35.58 3.31
C GLY A 41 -10.83 36.54 2.79
N ASP A 42 -11.22 37.80 2.61
CA ASP A 42 -10.39 38.99 2.37
C ASP A 42 -9.23 38.84 1.36
N LEU A 43 -9.60 38.77 0.07
CA LEU A 43 -8.69 38.89 -1.08
C LEU A 43 -8.05 40.29 -1.25
N GLU A 44 -8.29 41.26 -0.36
CA GLU A 44 -7.76 42.63 -0.52
C GLU A 44 -6.35 42.86 0.06
N SER A 45 -5.73 41.91 0.77
CA SER A 45 -4.37 42.09 1.31
C SER A 45 -3.27 41.22 0.67
N ALA A 46 -3.59 40.42 -0.35
CA ALA A 46 -2.63 39.50 -0.98
C ALA A 46 -2.43 39.70 -2.51
N ILE A 47 -3.22 40.59 -3.14
CA ILE A 47 -3.20 40.77 -4.61
C ILE A 47 -2.20 41.84 -5.08
N ALA A 48 -1.58 42.60 -4.17
CA ALA A 48 -0.63 43.65 -4.54
C ALA A 48 0.76 43.15 -5.00
N THR A 49 1.03 41.84 -5.04
CA THR A 49 2.40 41.29 -5.18
C THR A 49 2.60 40.18 -6.22
N LEU A 50 1.68 39.99 -7.18
CA LEU A 50 1.71 38.84 -8.10
C LEU A 50 1.88 39.16 -9.59
N ASP A 51 2.75 40.11 -9.96
CA ASP A 51 3.19 40.16 -11.36
C ASP A 51 4.67 40.58 -11.52
N ALA A 52 5.53 39.57 -11.75
CA ALA A 52 6.80 39.72 -12.46
C ALA A 52 7.24 38.34 -12.98
N PRO A 53 7.45 38.13 -14.29
CA PRO A 53 8.27 37.03 -14.74
C PRO A 53 9.75 37.42 -14.62
N CYS A 54 10.56 36.49 -14.10
CA CYS A 54 12.03 36.51 -14.01
C CYS A 54 12.65 37.33 -12.86
N SER A 55 12.59 36.80 -11.63
CA SER A 55 13.76 36.52 -10.78
C SER A 55 13.32 35.60 -9.63
N GLY A 56 14.27 34.87 -9.03
CA GLY A 56 14.02 33.72 -8.14
C GLY A 56 13.03 33.98 -6.99
N GLY A 57 12.42 32.88 -6.54
CA GLY A 57 11.49 32.90 -5.41
C GLY A 57 12.11 33.55 -4.17
N HIS A 58 11.39 34.50 -3.60
CA HIS A 58 11.60 34.98 -2.25
C HIS A 58 10.23 35.19 -1.59
N ALA A 59 9.89 34.33 -0.65
CA ALA A 59 9.06 34.72 0.48
C ALA A 59 10.04 35.09 1.61
N VAL A 60 10.16 36.38 1.94
CA VAL A 60 10.81 36.85 3.18
C VAL A 60 9.92 37.96 3.75
N ASP A 61 9.67 37.91 5.06
CA ASP A 61 8.91 38.89 5.84
C ASP A 61 9.35 40.35 5.56
N PRO A 62 8.42 41.30 5.43
CA PRO A 62 8.61 42.55 4.68
C PRO A 62 9.45 43.65 5.35
N ASN A 63 10.22 43.39 6.41
CA ASN A 63 10.95 44.45 7.13
C ASN A 63 12.48 44.35 7.18
N GLN A 64 13.12 43.26 6.75
CA GLN A 64 14.59 43.15 6.83
C GLN A 64 15.20 42.17 5.81
N ALA A 65 15.42 42.56 4.54
CA ALA A 65 16.35 41.84 3.65
C ALA A 65 16.76 42.67 2.41
N MET A 66 17.42 43.81 2.63
CA MET A 66 18.11 44.56 1.57
C MET A 66 19.61 44.26 1.64
N THR A 67 20.04 43.07 1.19
CA THR A 67 21.45 42.85 0.80
C THR A 67 21.61 41.59 -0.04
N GLN A 68 22.25 41.75 -1.21
CA GLN A 68 22.87 40.75 -2.10
C GLN A 68 22.08 40.26 -3.34
N LEU A 69 22.60 40.64 -4.52
CA LEU A 69 22.38 39.96 -5.80
C LEU A 69 23.65 39.26 -6.23
N VAL A 70 23.48 38.19 -7.01
CA VAL A 70 24.48 37.70 -7.94
C VAL A 70 23.92 37.62 -9.36
N ARG A 71 24.85 37.94 -10.27
CA ARG A 71 24.85 37.87 -11.73
C ARG A 71 24.38 36.52 -12.31
N GLY A 72 23.76 36.58 -13.49
CA GLY A 72 24.05 35.63 -14.57
C GLY A 72 22.86 34.85 -15.13
N CYS A 73 22.38 35.24 -16.33
CA CYS A 73 22.09 34.27 -17.39
C CYS A 73 22.08 34.99 -18.75
N GLY A 74 23.14 34.80 -19.52
CA GLY A 74 23.38 35.47 -20.81
C GLY A 74 24.68 35.04 -21.47
N ARG A 75 25.04 33.77 -21.33
CA ARG A 75 26.05 33.11 -22.16
C ARG A 75 25.62 31.67 -22.38
N ASP A 76 25.08 31.38 -23.56
CA ASP A 76 25.56 30.30 -24.42
C ASP A 76 24.60 30.06 -25.58
N LEU A 77 24.71 30.88 -26.62
CA LEU A 77 24.36 30.51 -27.99
C LEU A 77 25.29 31.27 -28.94
N GLN A 78 26.57 30.87 -29.00
CA GLN A 78 27.45 31.13 -30.15
C GLN A 78 28.75 30.31 -30.10
N VAL A 79 28.66 28.99 -30.32
CA VAL A 79 29.80 28.19 -30.79
C VAL A 79 29.36 27.30 -31.96
N ALA A 80 29.25 27.88 -33.15
CA ALA A 80 29.31 27.14 -34.41
C ALA A 80 29.51 28.08 -35.62
N ALA A 81 30.70 28.69 -35.76
CA ALA A 81 31.19 29.19 -37.06
C ALA A 81 32.70 29.49 -37.02
N ARG A 82 33.55 28.46 -37.04
CA ARG A 82 34.94 28.60 -37.50
C ARG A 82 35.07 27.95 -38.87
N ALA A 83 35.06 28.75 -39.93
CA ALA A 83 35.82 28.50 -41.16
C ALA A 83 35.81 29.73 -42.09
N GLY A 84 37.00 30.31 -42.32
CA GLY A 84 37.34 31.00 -43.57
C GLY A 84 37.20 32.52 -43.63
N SER A 85 38.29 33.24 -43.32
CA SER A 85 38.57 34.54 -43.96
C SER A 85 39.43 34.33 -45.20
N PRO A 86 39.19 35.08 -46.30
CA PRO A 86 40.25 35.52 -47.20
C PRO A 86 40.67 36.96 -46.85
N SER A 87 41.98 37.19 -46.98
CA SER A 87 42.67 38.46 -46.81
C SER A 87 42.36 39.46 -47.93
N THR A 88 42.42 40.76 -47.64
CA THR A 88 43.08 41.78 -48.50
C THR A 88 43.28 43.13 -47.78
N GLY A 89 44.56 43.50 -47.62
CA GLY A 89 45.16 44.81 -47.95
C GLY A 89 44.63 46.14 -47.39
N GLY A 90 45.33 46.67 -46.38
CA GLY A 90 46.21 47.85 -46.54
C GLY A 90 45.64 49.27 -46.40
N GLY A 91 46.18 50.02 -45.41
CA GLY A 91 46.12 51.50 -45.40
C GLY A 91 46.51 52.12 -44.05
N SER A 92 47.78 52.52 -43.92
CA SER A 92 48.34 53.22 -42.75
C SER A 92 47.84 54.67 -42.62
N GLY A 93 47.39 55.06 -41.42
CA GLY A 93 47.14 56.44 -41.01
C GLY A 93 47.47 56.61 -39.53
N SER A 94 48.30 57.60 -39.22
CA SER A 94 48.95 57.94 -37.94
C SER A 94 48.07 57.91 -36.68
N THR A 95 48.61 57.30 -35.63
CA THR A 95 48.18 57.43 -34.23
C THR A 95 48.23 58.89 -33.75
N PRO A 96 47.27 59.27 -32.88
CA PRO A 96 47.60 59.87 -31.60
C PRO A 96 47.14 58.97 -30.45
N SER A 97 48.06 58.79 -29.50
CA SER A 97 47.86 58.35 -28.10
C SER A 97 46.81 57.27 -27.83
N SER A 98 47.30 56.06 -27.61
CA SER A 98 46.64 55.02 -26.82
C SER A 98 46.09 55.59 -25.51
N PHE A 99 44.77 55.61 -25.36
CA PHE A 99 44.16 55.52 -24.03
C PHE A 99 44.35 54.09 -23.51
N PRO A 100 44.52 53.89 -22.19
CA PRO A 100 44.80 52.58 -21.62
C PRO A 100 43.65 51.62 -21.88
N ILE A 101 43.94 50.31 -21.90
CA ILE A 101 42.95 49.27 -21.60
C ILE A 101 42.28 49.71 -20.30
N GLY A 102 40.98 50.01 -20.37
CA GLY A 102 40.29 50.76 -19.34
C GLY A 102 40.35 50.10 -17.97
N PRO A 103 40.20 50.90 -16.90
CA PRO A 103 40.01 50.40 -15.54
C PRO A 103 38.92 49.33 -15.45
N CYS A 104 39.01 48.40 -14.49
CA CYS A 104 38.12 47.24 -14.40
C CYS A 104 37.78 46.86 -12.95
N THR A 105 37.78 47.81 -12.03
CA THR A 105 37.40 47.61 -10.62
C THR A 105 36.48 48.73 -10.12
N SER A 106 35.67 48.47 -9.09
CA SER A 106 34.83 49.48 -8.43
C SER A 106 35.66 50.66 -7.92
N ALA A 107 36.84 50.39 -7.37
CA ALA A 107 37.81 51.39 -6.91
C ALA A 107 38.23 52.39 -8.01
N ASP A 108 38.41 51.91 -9.24
CA ASP A 108 38.77 52.79 -10.36
C ASP A 108 37.63 53.75 -10.72
N PHE A 109 36.37 53.27 -10.68
CA PHE A 109 35.18 54.11 -10.90
C PHE A 109 35.02 55.14 -9.78
N ALA A 110 35.27 54.75 -8.53
CA ALA A 110 35.24 55.65 -7.38
C ALA A 110 36.31 56.75 -7.46
N ALA A 111 37.49 56.43 -8.03
CA ALA A 111 38.59 57.38 -8.20
C ALA A 111 38.36 58.39 -9.35
N ALA A 112 37.53 58.05 -10.34
CA ALA A 112 37.24 58.93 -11.46
C ALA A 112 36.26 60.05 -11.06
N THR A 113 36.50 61.28 -11.57
CA THR A 113 35.66 62.45 -11.25
C THR A 113 35.40 63.31 -12.48
N GLY A 114 34.27 64.04 -12.47
CA GLY A 114 33.92 64.98 -13.55
C GLY A 114 33.86 64.32 -14.93
N ALA A 115 34.46 64.96 -15.94
CA ALA A 115 34.47 64.45 -17.31
C ALA A 115 35.20 63.11 -17.48
N VAL A 116 36.18 62.79 -16.61
CA VAL A 116 36.89 61.50 -16.64
C VAL A 116 35.96 60.36 -16.25
N PHE A 117 35.10 60.58 -15.25
CA PHE A 117 34.09 59.60 -14.85
C PHE A 117 33.10 59.33 -15.98
N VAL A 118 32.57 60.39 -16.61
CA VAL A 118 31.66 60.26 -17.76
C VAL A 118 32.29 59.47 -18.90
N GLU A 119 33.51 59.83 -19.30
CA GLU A 119 34.21 59.14 -20.39
C GLU A 119 34.50 57.68 -20.05
N MET A 120 34.85 57.41 -18.79
CA MET A 120 35.09 56.06 -18.29
C MET A 120 33.83 55.21 -18.38
N VAL A 121 32.66 55.71 -17.96
CA VAL A 121 31.39 54.99 -18.12
C VAL A 121 31.07 54.78 -19.61
N ALA A 122 31.15 55.85 -20.42
CA ALA A 122 30.75 55.84 -21.83
C ALA A 122 31.58 54.90 -22.72
N THR A 123 32.81 54.55 -22.33
CA THR A 123 33.76 53.75 -23.14
C THR A 123 34.11 52.39 -22.54
N SER A 124 33.65 52.08 -21.33
CA SER A 124 33.88 50.78 -20.67
C SER A 124 33.17 49.63 -21.38
N THR A 125 33.71 48.41 -21.24
CA THR A 125 33.03 47.17 -21.70
C THR A 125 31.93 46.73 -20.72
N ASP A 126 31.05 45.80 -21.12
CA ASP A 126 29.92 45.38 -20.26
C ASP A 126 30.46 44.67 -19.03
N ALA A 127 31.44 43.78 -19.23
CA ALA A 127 32.16 43.10 -18.15
C ALA A 127 32.86 44.06 -17.15
N CYS A 128 33.20 45.28 -17.60
CA CYS A 128 33.77 46.31 -16.74
C CYS A 128 32.68 47.01 -15.92
N LEU A 129 31.60 47.47 -16.57
CA LEU A 129 30.47 48.06 -15.85
C LEU A 129 29.80 47.04 -14.91
N GLU A 130 29.86 45.74 -15.25
CA GLU A 130 29.34 44.66 -14.41
C GLU A 130 30.01 44.56 -13.03
N GLN A 131 31.22 45.11 -12.87
CA GLN A 131 31.89 45.20 -11.57
C GLN A 131 31.12 46.08 -10.59
N LEU A 132 30.27 47.00 -11.09
CA LEU A 132 29.45 47.88 -10.26
C LEU A 132 28.18 47.19 -9.74
N TRP A 133 27.84 45.96 -10.16
CA TRP A 133 26.70 45.22 -9.60
C TRP A 133 26.94 44.71 -8.17
N THR A 134 28.20 44.49 -7.78
CA THR A 134 28.54 44.06 -6.41
C THR A 134 28.69 45.29 -5.53
N PHE A 135 27.78 45.49 -4.58
CA PHE A 135 27.77 46.69 -3.76
C PHE A 135 28.94 46.72 -2.76
N ASP A 136 29.75 47.78 -2.81
CA ASP A 136 30.81 48.11 -1.87
C ASP A 136 30.89 49.64 -1.67
N SER A 137 31.82 50.13 -0.84
CA SER A 137 32.00 51.57 -0.60
C SER A 137 32.44 52.35 -1.85
N ASP A 138 33.11 51.69 -2.79
CA ASP A 138 33.59 52.29 -4.03
C ASP A 138 32.44 52.43 -5.03
N VAL A 139 31.57 51.42 -5.16
CA VAL A 139 30.32 51.50 -5.92
C VAL A 139 29.44 52.59 -5.37
N GLN A 140 29.24 52.69 -4.05
CA GLN A 140 28.48 53.77 -3.43
C GLN A 140 29.02 55.16 -3.82
N THR A 141 30.35 55.30 -3.95
CA THR A 141 30.99 56.54 -4.41
C THR A 141 30.75 56.78 -5.90
N ALA A 142 30.90 55.75 -6.73
CA ALA A 142 30.71 55.81 -8.18
C ALA A 142 29.27 56.21 -8.55
N ILE A 143 28.25 55.70 -7.86
CA ILE A 143 26.83 55.98 -8.10
C ILE A 143 26.30 57.18 -7.30
N SER A 144 27.17 58.00 -6.72
CA SER A 144 26.75 59.15 -5.93
C SER A 144 25.81 60.11 -6.71
N PRO A 145 24.91 60.85 -6.02
CA PRO A 145 23.98 61.78 -6.68
C PRO A 145 24.67 62.73 -7.67
N GLY A 146 25.85 63.25 -7.30
CA GLY A 146 26.65 64.12 -8.17
C GLY A 146 27.09 63.45 -9.47
N ASN A 147 27.49 62.17 -9.42
CA ASN A 147 27.87 61.42 -10.61
C ASN A 147 26.65 61.07 -11.49
N VAL A 148 25.50 60.75 -10.89
CA VAL A 148 24.25 60.53 -11.63
C VAL A 148 23.84 61.78 -12.42
N VAL A 149 23.95 62.97 -11.81
CA VAL A 149 23.70 64.26 -12.48
C VAL A 149 24.74 64.56 -13.57
N LEU A 150 26.02 64.19 -13.37
CA LEU A 150 27.05 64.32 -14.40
C LEU A 150 26.74 63.45 -15.62
N ILE A 151 26.31 62.21 -15.39
CA ILE A 151 25.87 61.31 -16.46
C ILE A 151 24.62 61.86 -17.16
N ALA A 152 23.68 62.48 -16.42
CA ALA A 152 22.49 63.12 -17.01
C ALA A 152 22.87 64.19 -18.04
N ALA A 153 23.76 65.11 -17.63
CA ALA A 153 24.25 66.17 -18.49
C ALA A 153 25.01 65.63 -19.71
N ALA A 154 25.74 64.52 -19.56
CA ALA A 154 26.43 63.87 -20.67
C ALA A 154 25.44 63.26 -21.68
N ILE A 155 24.42 62.55 -21.18
CA ILE A 155 23.37 61.97 -22.01
C ILE A 155 22.65 63.05 -22.82
N GLU A 156 22.30 64.19 -22.21
CA GLU A 156 21.63 65.30 -22.92
C GLU A 156 22.46 65.84 -24.10
N VAL A 157 23.79 65.89 -23.96
CA VAL A 157 24.69 66.35 -25.03
C VAL A 157 24.89 65.28 -26.09
N GLU A 158 25.15 64.04 -25.67
CA GLU A 158 25.44 62.94 -26.61
C GLU A 158 24.21 62.52 -27.43
N ALA A 159 22.99 62.70 -26.88
CA ALA A 159 21.74 62.42 -27.57
C ALA A 159 21.51 63.30 -28.81
N LEU A 160 22.12 64.49 -28.90
CA LEU A 160 21.98 65.38 -30.07
C LEU A 160 22.52 64.77 -31.37
N ASP A 161 23.50 63.87 -31.26
CA ASP A 161 24.07 63.10 -32.37
C ASP A 161 23.90 61.59 -32.07
N LEU A 162 22.66 61.16 -31.78
CA LEU A 162 22.34 59.84 -31.24
C LEU A 162 22.98 58.67 -32.00
N LEU A 163 22.92 58.67 -33.33
CA LEU A 163 23.47 57.57 -34.15
C LEU A 163 25.00 57.47 -34.05
N VAL A 164 25.69 58.61 -33.91
CA VAL A 164 27.15 58.65 -33.75
C VAL A 164 27.53 58.15 -32.36
N ASN A 165 26.73 58.50 -31.35
CA ASN A 165 27.00 58.20 -29.95
C ASN A 165 26.23 56.97 -29.42
N ALA A 166 25.64 56.14 -30.29
CA ALA A 166 24.68 55.12 -29.87
C ALA A 166 25.20 54.15 -28.81
N GLU A 167 26.43 53.63 -28.98
CA GLU A 167 27.05 52.74 -28.00
C GLU A 167 27.41 53.47 -26.71
N ARG A 168 27.87 54.72 -26.79
CA ARG A 168 28.20 55.52 -25.59
C ARG A 168 26.94 55.82 -24.78
N LEU A 169 25.87 56.26 -25.44
CA LEU A 169 24.55 56.46 -24.83
C LEU A 169 24.03 55.17 -24.20
N ARG A 170 24.23 54.02 -24.85
CA ARG A 170 23.83 52.72 -24.30
C ARG A 170 24.56 52.44 -22.98
N ARG A 171 25.86 52.72 -22.91
CA ARG A 171 26.69 52.55 -21.70
C ARG A 171 26.25 53.47 -20.56
N LEU A 172 25.94 54.72 -20.89
CA LEU A 172 25.44 55.70 -19.92
C LEU A 172 24.05 55.30 -19.39
N CYS A 173 23.16 54.77 -20.25
CA CYS A 173 21.87 54.20 -19.85
C CYS A 173 22.06 52.94 -18.98
N TYR A 174 22.98 52.06 -19.34
CA TYR A 174 23.28 50.85 -18.54
C TYR A 174 23.81 51.20 -17.14
N PHE A 175 24.60 52.27 -17.02
CA PHE A 175 24.99 52.79 -15.72
C PHE A 175 23.79 53.26 -14.88
N TYR A 176 22.77 53.87 -15.48
CA TYR A 176 21.52 54.21 -14.76
C TYR A 176 20.79 52.99 -14.24
N GLN A 177 20.70 51.91 -15.03
CA GLN A 177 20.13 50.67 -14.52
C GLN A 177 20.85 50.21 -13.24
N ILE A 178 22.18 50.22 -13.22
CA ILE A 178 22.98 49.82 -12.04
C ILE A 178 22.78 50.80 -10.87
N ALA A 179 22.84 52.10 -11.14
CA ALA A 179 22.77 53.14 -10.10
C ALA A 179 21.40 53.18 -9.42
N PHE A 180 20.31 53.04 -10.17
CA PHE A 180 18.95 53.04 -9.62
C PHE A 180 18.58 51.69 -8.99
N TYR A 181 19.15 50.59 -9.49
CA TYR A 181 19.09 49.31 -8.81
C TYR A 181 19.63 49.43 -7.37
N HIS A 182 20.86 49.92 -7.21
CA HIS A 182 21.45 50.07 -5.88
C HIS A 182 20.73 51.11 -5.04
N GLN A 183 20.21 52.18 -5.65
CA GLN A 183 19.40 53.15 -4.90
C GLN A 183 18.12 52.51 -4.32
N PHE A 184 17.50 51.58 -5.04
CA PHE A 184 16.33 50.86 -4.53
C PHE A 184 16.70 49.89 -3.40
N TYR A 185 17.80 49.13 -3.57
CA TYR A 185 18.15 48.03 -2.67
C TYR A 185 19.16 48.36 -1.56
N GLN A 186 19.71 49.57 -1.52
CA GLN A 186 20.72 49.94 -0.53
C GLN A 186 20.25 51.16 0.25
N ALA A 187 19.94 50.98 1.54
CA ALA A 187 19.49 52.06 2.42
C ALA A 187 20.50 53.22 2.52
N SER A 188 21.78 52.96 2.23
CA SER A 188 22.87 53.93 2.24
C SER A 188 22.97 54.79 0.97
N VAL A 189 22.17 54.49 -0.06
CA VAL A 189 22.11 55.22 -1.32
C VAL A 189 20.74 55.91 -1.42
N ALA A 190 20.74 57.23 -1.43
CA ALA A 190 19.52 58.03 -1.59
C ALA A 190 19.75 59.15 -2.61
N TYR A 191 18.82 59.27 -3.55
CA TYR A 191 18.79 60.37 -4.52
C TYR A 191 17.75 61.39 -4.08
N ASP A 192 18.09 62.66 -4.20
CA ASP A 192 17.16 63.77 -3.94
C ASP A 192 16.31 64.08 -5.19
N ASP A 193 15.22 64.84 -5.01
CA ASP A 193 14.32 65.19 -6.13
C ASP A 193 15.06 65.78 -7.34
N PRO A 194 16.08 66.68 -7.19
CA PRO A 194 16.87 67.15 -8.32
C PRO A 194 17.63 66.05 -9.06
N THR A 195 18.17 65.07 -8.36
CA THR A 195 18.91 63.95 -8.99
C THR A 195 17.94 63.04 -9.76
N PHE A 196 16.78 62.71 -9.18
CA PHE A 196 15.72 62.00 -9.89
C PHE A 196 15.27 62.76 -11.14
N ALA A 197 14.95 64.05 -11.00
CA ALA A 197 14.50 64.90 -12.11
C ALA A 197 15.53 64.98 -13.25
N ALA A 198 16.82 65.06 -12.92
CA ALA A 198 17.89 65.08 -13.93
C ALA A 198 17.97 63.74 -14.69
N ALA A 199 17.92 62.60 -13.97
CA ALA A 199 17.96 61.29 -14.60
C ALA A 199 16.73 61.04 -15.49
N VAL A 200 15.53 61.43 -15.03
CA VAL A 200 14.29 61.38 -15.81
C VAL A 200 14.42 62.22 -17.08
N GLN A 201 14.88 63.47 -16.96
CA GLN A 201 15.04 64.36 -18.11
C GLN A 201 16.05 63.84 -19.13
N ALA A 202 17.13 63.20 -18.69
CA ALA A 202 18.10 62.54 -19.57
C ALA A 202 17.45 61.40 -20.37
N MET A 203 16.67 60.54 -19.73
CA MET A 203 15.92 59.47 -20.41
C MET A 203 14.87 60.01 -21.38
N VAL A 204 14.16 61.07 -21.00
CA VAL A 204 13.23 61.78 -21.89
C VAL A 204 13.94 62.32 -23.12
N THR A 205 15.12 62.92 -22.93
CA THR A 205 15.91 63.52 -24.03
C THR A 205 16.37 62.47 -25.05
N VAL A 206 16.79 61.29 -24.61
CA VAL A 206 17.12 60.17 -25.50
C VAL A 206 15.87 59.70 -26.25
N GLY A 207 14.76 59.50 -25.54
CA GLY A 207 13.50 59.03 -26.12
C GLY A 207 12.90 59.95 -27.18
N GLN A 208 13.10 61.25 -27.04
CA GLN A 208 12.58 62.27 -27.95
C GLN A 208 13.40 62.42 -29.24
N GLN A 209 14.56 61.76 -29.37
CA GLN A 209 15.32 61.77 -30.61
C GLN A 209 14.62 60.93 -31.70
N PRO A 210 14.37 61.48 -32.89
CA PRO A 210 13.65 60.78 -33.95
C PRO A 210 14.38 59.55 -34.47
N GLU A 211 15.71 59.47 -34.31
CA GLU A 211 16.54 58.36 -34.75
C GLU A 211 16.43 57.11 -33.86
N LEU A 212 15.95 57.25 -32.61
CA LEU A 212 15.89 56.14 -31.66
C LEU A 212 14.84 55.10 -32.07
N ILE A 213 13.67 55.55 -32.56
CA ILE A 213 12.53 54.70 -32.91
C ILE A 213 12.23 54.91 -34.39
N THR A 214 12.97 54.18 -35.24
CA THR A 214 12.82 54.20 -36.70
C THR A 214 12.58 52.79 -37.24
N VAL A 215 12.47 52.61 -38.56
CA VAL A 215 12.40 51.26 -39.17
C VAL A 215 13.64 50.42 -38.81
N ASN A 216 14.83 51.05 -38.76
CA ASN A 216 16.11 50.41 -38.42
C ASN A 216 16.75 51.15 -37.23
N PRO A 217 16.26 50.92 -36.00
CA PRO A 217 16.74 51.63 -34.82
C PRO A 217 18.14 51.15 -34.41
N PRO A 218 18.89 51.93 -33.60
CA PRO A 218 20.02 51.39 -32.87
C PRO A 218 19.54 50.43 -31.77
N GLU A 219 19.26 49.18 -32.14
CA GLU A 219 18.57 48.15 -31.33
C GLU A 219 19.12 48.04 -29.90
N SER A 220 20.45 47.94 -29.73
CA SER A 220 21.07 47.82 -28.41
C SER A 220 20.83 49.04 -27.51
N LEU A 221 20.80 50.25 -28.10
CA LEU A 221 20.50 51.48 -27.38
C LEU A 221 19.00 51.54 -27.03
N LEU A 222 18.11 51.29 -28.00
CA LEU A 222 16.67 51.28 -27.78
C LEU A 222 16.28 50.28 -26.68
N SER A 223 16.81 49.06 -26.76
CA SER A 223 16.59 48.01 -25.77
C SER A 223 17.08 48.42 -24.38
N GLN A 224 18.28 49.00 -24.25
CA GLN A 224 18.79 49.47 -22.95
C GLN A 224 18.02 50.69 -22.41
N TRP A 225 17.62 51.60 -23.29
CA TRP A 225 16.84 52.78 -22.93
C TRP A 225 15.49 52.39 -22.33
N LEU A 226 14.80 51.38 -22.89
CA LEU A 226 13.55 50.85 -22.33
C LEU A 226 13.71 50.33 -20.88
N VAL A 227 14.84 49.72 -20.54
CA VAL A 227 15.14 49.30 -19.14
C VAL A 227 15.46 50.49 -18.25
N SER A 228 16.09 51.52 -18.82
CA SER A 228 16.57 52.67 -18.06
C SER A 228 15.44 53.64 -17.73
N ILE A 229 14.45 53.79 -18.61
CA ILE A 229 13.22 54.55 -18.32
C ILE A 229 12.37 53.86 -17.25
N ASP A 230 12.44 52.52 -17.19
CA ASP A 230 11.81 51.74 -16.13
C ASP A 230 12.48 52.00 -14.77
N SER A 231 13.83 51.99 -14.76
CA SER A 231 14.65 52.18 -13.55
C SER A 231 14.56 53.61 -12.98
N THR A 232 14.41 54.61 -13.86
CA THR A 232 14.40 56.05 -13.49
C THR A 232 13.02 56.63 -13.28
N ASP A 233 11.95 55.86 -13.53
CA ASP A 233 10.57 56.31 -13.51
C ASP A 233 10.23 57.41 -14.55
N ALA A 234 10.86 57.35 -15.73
CA ALA A 234 10.69 58.35 -16.78
C ALA A 234 9.49 58.10 -17.71
N SER A 235 8.89 56.91 -17.66
CA SER A 235 7.98 56.41 -18.70
C SER A 235 6.70 57.21 -18.85
N VAL A 236 6.18 57.82 -17.76
CA VAL A 236 4.96 58.63 -17.79
C VAL A 236 5.06 59.82 -18.78
N GLN A 237 6.28 60.33 -19.01
CA GLN A 237 6.54 61.43 -19.95
C GLN A 237 6.80 60.97 -21.39
N LEU A 238 6.78 59.66 -21.64
CA LEU A 238 7.22 59.01 -22.87
C LEU A 238 6.11 58.18 -23.55
N MET A 239 4.83 58.45 -23.25
CA MET A 239 3.69 57.70 -23.81
C MET A 239 3.72 57.59 -25.35
N ALA A 240 4.06 58.68 -26.05
CA ALA A 240 4.11 58.67 -27.51
C ALA A 240 5.24 57.78 -28.05
N GLN A 241 6.38 57.73 -27.36
CA GLN A 241 7.52 56.89 -27.70
C GLN A 241 7.22 55.41 -27.42
N LEU A 242 6.65 55.11 -26.25
CA LEU A 242 6.21 53.75 -25.90
C LEU A 242 5.18 53.24 -26.91
N GLN A 243 4.19 54.07 -27.28
CA GLN A 243 3.24 53.76 -28.35
C GLN A 243 3.96 53.45 -29.68
N ALA A 244 4.92 54.29 -30.08
CA ALA A 244 5.66 54.09 -31.33
C ALA A 244 6.47 52.79 -31.36
N VAL A 245 7.02 52.34 -30.22
CA VAL A 245 7.70 51.03 -30.12
C VAL A 245 6.71 49.88 -30.37
N LEU A 246 5.52 49.93 -29.76
CA LEU A 246 4.50 48.88 -29.92
C LEU A 246 3.89 48.87 -31.33
N GLU A 247 3.62 50.05 -31.90
CA GLU A 247 3.13 50.19 -33.28
C GLU A 247 4.17 49.71 -34.28
N ARG A 248 5.46 49.95 -34.04
CA ARG A 248 6.54 49.42 -34.87
C ARG A 248 6.53 47.90 -34.88
N TYR A 249 6.47 47.27 -33.71
CA TYR A 249 6.40 45.82 -33.59
C TYR A 249 5.17 45.24 -34.32
N SER A 250 3.98 45.77 -34.06
CA SER A 250 2.72 45.29 -34.66
C SER A 250 2.55 45.61 -36.14
N SER A 251 3.29 46.56 -36.70
CA SER A 251 3.15 46.97 -38.11
C SER A 251 3.80 46.02 -39.12
N ASP A 252 4.70 45.14 -38.68
CA ASP A 252 5.38 44.16 -39.54
C ASP A 252 5.36 42.77 -38.90
N LEU A 253 4.65 41.84 -39.54
CA LEU A 253 4.55 40.44 -39.08
C LEU A 253 5.92 39.74 -39.04
N ALA A 254 6.92 40.22 -39.79
CA ALA A 254 8.27 39.65 -39.75
C ALA A 254 8.95 39.84 -38.37
N HIS A 255 8.64 40.95 -37.67
CA HIS A 255 9.19 41.22 -36.33
C HIS A 255 8.80 40.16 -35.30
N GLU A 256 7.70 39.44 -35.52
CA GLU A 256 7.31 38.33 -34.66
C GLU A 256 8.40 37.25 -34.60
N GLY A 257 9.06 36.97 -35.74
CA GLY A 257 10.15 36.00 -35.81
C GLY A 257 11.49 36.50 -35.22
N GLU A 258 11.62 37.79 -34.94
CA GLU A 258 12.88 38.43 -34.55
C GLU A 258 12.99 38.62 -33.03
N TYR A 259 13.96 37.95 -32.39
CA TYR A 259 14.12 37.97 -30.93
C TYR A 259 14.29 39.38 -30.35
N GLN A 260 15.10 40.24 -30.98
CA GLN A 260 15.34 41.60 -30.48
C GLN A 260 14.06 42.45 -30.53
N GLU A 261 13.25 42.26 -31.57
CA GLU A 261 11.97 42.94 -31.73
C GLU A 261 10.98 42.54 -30.63
N ARG A 262 10.83 41.23 -30.41
CA ARG A 262 9.99 40.71 -29.31
C ARG A 262 10.48 41.21 -27.94
N LEU A 263 11.79 41.25 -27.72
CA LEU A 263 12.40 41.74 -26.48
C LEU A 263 12.10 43.24 -26.25
N MET A 264 12.16 44.07 -27.30
CA MET A 264 11.82 45.50 -27.19
C MET A 264 10.34 45.71 -26.91
N ALA A 265 9.44 44.98 -27.59
CA ALA A 265 8.01 45.02 -27.31
C ALA A 265 7.72 44.60 -25.85
N TYR A 266 8.32 43.50 -25.40
CA TYR A 266 8.20 43.04 -24.01
C TYR A 266 8.70 44.06 -23.00
N ARG A 267 9.90 44.64 -23.19
CA ARG A 267 10.44 45.65 -22.27
C ARG A 267 9.51 46.86 -22.18
N CYS A 268 8.92 47.28 -23.30
CA CYS A 268 7.93 48.36 -23.33
C CYS A 268 6.67 48.01 -22.51
N LEU A 269 6.07 46.84 -22.76
CA LEU A 269 4.88 46.36 -22.05
C LEU A 269 5.13 46.15 -20.56
N PHE A 270 6.23 45.50 -20.21
CA PHE A 270 6.67 45.27 -18.83
C PHE A 270 6.82 46.58 -18.08
N THR A 271 7.49 47.57 -18.68
CA THR A 271 7.68 48.91 -18.09
C THR A 271 6.33 49.58 -17.80
N LEU A 272 5.40 49.55 -18.76
CA LEU A 272 4.05 50.09 -18.60
C LEU A 272 3.33 49.40 -17.43
N ALA A 273 3.29 48.07 -17.42
CA ALA A 273 2.54 47.33 -16.42
C ALA A 273 3.13 47.48 -15.00
N ARG A 274 4.46 47.43 -14.87
CA ARG A 274 5.15 47.54 -13.58
C ARG A 274 4.97 48.91 -12.95
N GLN A 275 5.23 50.00 -13.70
CA GLN A 275 5.14 51.35 -13.14
C GLN A 275 3.70 51.77 -12.81
N ILE A 276 2.72 51.41 -13.66
CA ILE A 276 1.31 51.65 -13.34
C ILE A 276 0.88 50.89 -12.09
N GLY A 277 1.30 49.62 -11.94
CA GLY A 277 1.00 48.81 -10.76
C GLY A 277 1.59 49.38 -9.48
N ASN A 278 2.88 49.73 -9.49
CA ASN A 278 3.58 50.28 -8.32
C ASN A 278 2.95 51.61 -7.83
N GLU A 279 2.59 52.49 -8.76
CA GLU A 279 2.04 53.82 -8.44
C GLU A 279 0.57 53.77 -8.00
N ASN A 280 -0.20 52.76 -8.42
CA ASN A 280 -1.57 52.58 -7.94
C ASN A 280 -1.61 52.20 -6.46
N ASN A 281 -0.69 51.34 -6.00
CA ASN A 281 -0.56 50.95 -4.60
C ASN A 281 -0.20 52.13 -3.68
N ALA A 282 0.37 53.21 -4.23
CA ALA A 282 0.80 54.40 -3.47
C ALA A 282 -0.13 55.62 -3.61
N GLY A 283 -0.84 55.79 -4.74
CA GLY A 283 -1.45 57.07 -5.10
C GLY A 283 -2.92 57.06 -5.52
N GLY A 284 -3.47 55.93 -5.99
CA GLY A 284 -4.82 55.88 -6.58
C GLY A 284 -5.07 57.00 -7.60
N VAL A 285 -6.13 57.81 -7.40
CA VAL A 285 -6.45 58.98 -8.24
C VAL A 285 -5.37 60.09 -8.26
N ASN A 286 -4.41 60.07 -7.32
CA ASN A 286 -3.29 61.01 -7.28
C ASN A 286 -2.04 60.48 -8.02
N SER A 287 -2.10 59.26 -8.54
CA SER A 287 -1.01 58.70 -9.34
C SER A 287 -0.77 59.57 -10.57
N PRO A 288 0.50 59.81 -10.97
CA PRO A 288 0.82 60.52 -12.20
C PRO A 288 0.30 59.79 -13.45
N TRP A 289 -0.05 58.50 -13.33
CA TRP A 289 -0.56 57.66 -14.41
C TRP A 289 -2.07 57.79 -14.64
N TYR A 290 -2.84 58.24 -13.65
CA TYR A 290 -4.31 58.12 -13.62
C TYR A 290 -5.01 58.63 -14.90
N SER A 291 -4.53 59.74 -15.46
CA SER A 291 -5.05 60.36 -16.71
C SER A 291 -3.97 60.56 -17.77
N ALA A 292 -2.80 59.91 -17.64
CA ALA A 292 -1.67 60.13 -18.55
C ALA A 292 -1.73 59.26 -19.82
N VAL A 293 -2.38 58.09 -19.74
CA VAL A 293 -2.44 57.11 -20.83
C VAL A 293 -3.45 57.56 -21.89
N PRO A 294 -3.02 57.86 -23.13
CA PRO A 294 -3.95 58.27 -24.18
C PRO A 294 -4.71 57.07 -24.76
N PRO A 295 -5.94 57.26 -25.28
CA PRO A 295 -6.70 56.17 -25.92
C PRO A 295 -5.98 55.47 -27.08
N SER A 296 -5.07 56.17 -27.78
CA SER A 296 -4.26 55.60 -28.85
C SER A 296 -3.24 54.57 -28.34
N LEU A 297 -2.68 54.76 -27.15
CA LEU A 297 -1.78 53.79 -26.52
C LEU A 297 -2.56 52.55 -26.07
N VAL A 298 -3.77 52.74 -25.52
CA VAL A 298 -4.67 51.62 -25.18
C VAL A 298 -4.97 50.79 -26.43
N ALA A 299 -5.28 51.45 -27.56
CA ALA A 299 -5.50 50.76 -28.83
C ALA A 299 -4.24 50.00 -29.33
N ALA A 300 -3.05 50.61 -29.23
CA ALA A 300 -1.80 49.96 -29.64
C ALA A 300 -1.48 48.72 -28.82
N VAL A 301 -1.66 48.77 -27.49
CA VAL A 301 -1.54 47.59 -26.62
C VAL A 301 -2.64 46.57 -26.96
N GLY A 302 -3.86 47.03 -27.26
CA GLY A 302 -4.99 46.19 -27.64
C GLY A 302 -4.73 45.35 -28.90
N VAL A 303 -4.02 45.89 -29.89
CA VAL A 303 -3.60 45.12 -31.09
C VAL A 303 -2.77 43.89 -30.70
N LEU A 304 -1.84 44.05 -29.76
CA LEU A 304 -0.99 42.96 -29.28
C LEU A 304 -1.76 41.99 -28.35
N ALA A 305 -2.62 42.53 -27.48
CA ALA A 305 -3.42 41.73 -26.55
C ALA A 305 -4.44 40.82 -27.27
N LEU A 306 -4.89 41.21 -28.46
CA LEU A 306 -5.86 40.49 -29.28
C LEU A 306 -5.22 39.72 -30.45
N ASP A 307 -3.89 39.68 -30.52
CA ASP A 307 -3.19 38.95 -31.57
C ASP A 307 -3.39 37.44 -31.38
N THR A 308 -4.12 36.79 -32.29
CA THR A 308 -4.34 35.33 -32.29
C THR A 308 -3.37 34.59 -33.21
N THR A 309 -2.42 35.29 -33.83
CA THR A 309 -1.44 34.73 -34.77
C THR A 309 -0.10 34.40 -34.14
N TYR A 310 0.04 34.68 -32.85
CA TYR A 310 1.24 34.42 -32.07
C TYR A 310 1.72 32.95 -32.16
N THR A 311 3.03 32.79 -32.00
CA THR A 311 3.74 31.53 -31.87
C THR A 311 4.19 31.31 -30.43
N ALA A 312 4.69 30.12 -30.10
CA ALA A 312 5.29 29.86 -28.78
C ALA A 312 6.39 30.87 -28.41
N ASP A 313 7.13 31.36 -29.41
CA ASP A 313 8.20 32.33 -29.23
C ASP A 313 7.70 33.76 -28.96
N SER A 314 6.45 34.09 -29.29
CA SER A 314 5.85 35.43 -29.18
C SER A 314 4.68 35.51 -28.20
N GLU A 315 4.20 34.39 -27.68
CA GLU A 315 3.09 34.32 -26.72
C GLU A 315 3.30 35.24 -25.50
N TYR A 316 4.53 35.33 -24.99
CA TYR A 316 4.84 36.21 -23.86
C TYR A 316 4.58 37.69 -24.15
N VAL A 317 4.64 38.15 -25.41
CA VAL A 317 4.29 39.53 -25.78
C VAL A 317 2.78 39.74 -25.60
N VAL A 318 1.96 38.79 -26.04
CA VAL A 318 0.50 38.82 -25.86
C VAL A 318 0.14 38.79 -24.38
N LEU A 319 0.76 37.89 -23.60
CA LEU A 319 0.55 37.80 -22.14
C LEU A 319 0.88 39.11 -21.42
N ASN A 320 1.98 39.77 -21.78
CA ASN A 320 2.34 41.07 -21.20
C ASN A 320 1.44 42.20 -21.68
N ALA A 321 0.89 42.14 -22.89
CA ALA A 321 -0.10 43.12 -23.35
C ALA A 321 -1.42 43.01 -22.58
N LEU A 322 -1.86 41.78 -22.29
CA LEU A 322 -3.00 41.53 -21.40
C LEU A 322 -2.73 41.99 -19.97
N TRP A 323 -1.50 41.77 -19.47
CA TRP A 323 -1.09 42.32 -18.18
C TRP A 323 -1.19 43.85 -18.14
N VAL A 324 -0.78 44.55 -19.20
CA VAL A 324 -0.98 46.00 -19.28
C VAL A 324 -2.47 46.37 -19.25
N MET A 325 -3.36 45.58 -19.87
CA MET A 325 -4.81 45.81 -19.79
C MET A 325 -5.35 45.68 -18.36
N ASN A 326 -4.90 44.68 -17.62
CA ASN A 326 -5.18 44.57 -16.18
C ASN A 326 -4.79 45.85 -15.44
N ARG A 327 -3.60 46.40 -15.73
CA ARG A 327 -3.11 47.64 -15.10
C ARG A 327 -3.86 48.88 -15.52
N PHE A 328 -4.30 48.97 -16.77
CA PHE A 328 -5.16 50.04 -17.25
C PHE A 328 -6.52 50.08 -16.53
N ALA A 329 -6.97 48.97 -15.93
CA ALA A 329 -8.18 48.95 -15.10
C ALA A 329 -8.09 49.85 -13.86
N PHE A 330 -6.88 50.20 -13.40
CA PHE A 330 -6.67 51.10 -12.25
C PHE A 330 -6.83 52.60 -12.58
N LEU A 331 -6.87 52.95 -13.86
CA LEU A 331 -6.80 54.32 -14.32
C LEU A 331 -8.20 54.97 -14.43
N GLU A 332 -8.28 56.15 -15.02
CA GLU A 332 -9.54 56.87 -15.22
C GLU A 332 -10.58 56.05 -16.00
N GLN A 333 -11.86 56.36 -15.77
CA GLN A 333 -12.99 55.55 -16.22
C GLN A 333 -12.95 55.19 -17.71
N GLY A 334 -12.56 56.13 -18.59
CA GLY A 334 -12.49 55.85 -20.03
C GLY A 334 -11.45 54.79 -20.40
N THR A 335 -10.29 54.81 -19.74
CA THR A 335 -9.22 53.83 -19.93
C THR A 335 -9.58 52.49 -19.30
N ARG A 336 -10.20 52.52 -18.11
CA ARG A 336 -10.74 51.32 -17.45
C ARG A 336 -11.79 50.61 -18.31
N ASP A 337 -12.76 51.35 -18.85
CA ASP A 337 -13.84 50.79 -19.68
C ASP A 337 -13.28 50.19 -20.98
N ALA A 338 -12.28 50.84 -21.60
CA ALA A 338 -11.61 50.32 -22.80
C ALA A 338 -10.80 49.05 -22.52
N ALA A 339 -10.09 48.99 -21.38
CA ALA A 339 -9.39 47.79 -20.96
C ALA A 339 -10.35 46.62 -20.68
N HIS A 340 -11.50 46.90 -20.04
CA HIS A 340 -12.55 45.90 -19.78
C HIS A 340 -13.09 45.30 -21.09
N ASP A 341 -13.35 46.15 -22.09
CA ASP A 341 -13.79 45.72 -23.43
C ASP A 341 -12.71 44.86 -24.12
N ILE A 342 -11.44 45.28 -24.10
CA ILE A 342 -10.34 44.51 -24.72
C ILE A 342 -10.15 43.15 -24.03
N LEU A 343 -10.18 43.08 -22.70
CA LEU A 343 -10.10 41.80 -21.98
C LEU A 343 -11.30 40.89 -22.31
N THR A 344 -12.50 41.47 -22.45
CA THR A 344 -13.68 40.73 -22.90
C THR A 344 -13.51 40.22 -24.34
N GLN A 345 -12.91 41.01 -25.23
CA GLN A 345 -12.58 40.57 -26.59
C GLN A 345 -11.53 39.46 -26.59
N ALA A 346 -10.49 39.57 -25.74
CA ALA A 346 -9.45 38.55 -25.60
C ALA A 346 -10.05 37.20 -25.16
N TYR A 347 -10.95 37.21 -24.17
CA TYR A 347 -11.72 36.04 -23.75
C TYR A 347 -12.55 35.41 -24.89
N ASN A 348 -13.10 36.22 -25.80
CA ASN A 348 -13.93 35.74 -26.91
C ASN A 348 -13.12 35.29 -28.15
N LEU A 349 -11.91 35.80 -28.33
CA LEU A 349 -11.11 35.61 -29.55
C LEU A 349 -10.02 34.55 -29.40
N HIS A 350 -9.32 34.51 -28.26
CA HIS A 350 -8.25 33.55 -28.05
C HIS A 350 -8.80 32.13 -27.94
N LEU A 351 -7.97 31.16 -28.33
CA LEU A 351 -8.31 29.74 -28.22
C LEU A 351 -8.65 29.42 -26.75
N PRO A 352 -9.85 28.88 -26.43
CA PRO A 352 -10.21 28.56 -25.06
C PRO A 352 -9.15 27.72 -24.36
N TYR A 353 -8.87 28.06 -23.10
CA TYR A 353 -7.85 27.45 -22.24
C TYR A 353 -6.38 27.66 -22.68
N SER A 354 -6.09 28.47 -23.70
CA SER A 354 -4.71 28.90 -23.96
C SER A 354 -4.18 29.86 -22.89
N GLY A 355 -2.87 30.11 -22.85
CA GLY A 355 -2.26 31.08 -21.94
C GLY A 355 -2.92 32.46 -22.01
N PRO A 356 -3.00 33.12 -23.20
CA PRO A 356 -3.69 34.39 -23.37
C PRO A 356 -5.17 34.37 -22.98
N TRP A 357 -5.88 33.27 -23.26
CA TRP A 357 -7.28 33.14 -22.86
C TRP A 357 -7.43 33.08 -21.33
N LEU A 358 -6.62 32.25 -20.65
CA LEU A 358 -6.62 32.15 -19.20
C LEU A 358 -6.19 33.45 -18.54
N ARG A 359 -5.21 34.15 -19.13
CA ARG A 359 -4.80 35.47 -18.65
C ARG A 359 -5.96 36.47 -18.70
N ALA A 360 -6.72 36.50 -19.79
CA ALA A 360 -7.91 37.33 -19.89
C ALA A 360 -8.99 36.97 -18.86
N VAL A 361 -9.24 35.67 -18.63
CA VAL A 361 -10.16 35.18 -17.58
C VAL A 361 -9.72 35.64 -16.20
N THR A 362 -8.45 35.45 -15.84
CA THR A 362 -7.87 35.88 -14.56
C THR A 362 -8.00 37.38 -14.37
N ASP A 363 -7.63 38.17 -15.38
CA ASP A 363 -7.67 39.62 -15.30
C ASP A 363 -9.12 40.16 -15.22
N LEU A 364 -10.08 39.50 -15.89
CA LEU A 364 -11.52 39.81 -15.76
C LEU A 364 -12.07 39.49 -14.37
N ASP A 365 -11.67 38.35 -13.79
CA ASP A 365 -12.03 37.98 -12.42
C ASP A 365 -11.49 39.01 -11.42
N MET A 366 -10.18 39.27 -11.47
CA MET A 366 -9.49 40.15 -10.52
C MET A 366 -9.93 41.61 -10.59
N GLN A 367 -10.17 42.16 -11.79
CA GLN A 367 -10.42 43.60 -11.95
C GLN A 367 -11.90 43.96 -12.09
N PHE A 368 -12.73 42.99 -12.47
CA PHE A 368 -14.12 43.22 -12.87
C PHE A 368 -15.10 42.17 -12.32
N ASP A 369 -14.74 41.43 -11.27
CA ASP A 369 -15.58 40.41 -10.61
C ASP A 369 -16.11 39.34 -11.59
N GLY A 370 -15.32 39.03 -12.62
CA GLY A 370 -15.68 38.07 -13.68
C GLY A 370 -16.81 38.55 -14.59
N LEU A 371 -17.16 39.83 -14.58
CA LEU A 371 -18.18 40.41 -15.46
C LEU A 371 -17.61 40.72 -16.85
N LEU A 372 -18.39 40.48 -17.89
CA LEU A 372 -18.03 40.82 -19.26
C LEU A 372 -18.50 42.23 -19.63
N TYR A 373 -17.71 42.93 -20.44
CA TYR A 373 -18.09 44.22 -20.99
C TYR A 373 -19.35 44.07 -21.87
N GLY A 374 -20.32 44.96 -21.69
CA GLY A 374 -21.61 44.89 -22.38
C GLY A 374 -22.62 43.87 -21.82
N GLY A 375 -22.23 43.09 -20.80
CA GLY A 375 -23.12 42.19 -20.05
C GLY A 375 -22.79 40.71 -20.21
N GLY A 376 -23.02 39.94 -19.14
CA GLY A 376 -22.62 38.54 -19.02
C GLY A 376 -21.60 38.37 -17.87
N SER A 377 -21.34 37.12 -17.50
CA SER A 377 -20.35 36.78 -16.47
C SER A 377 -19.67 35.46 -16.82
N LEU A 378 -18.42 35.32 -16.39
CA LEU A 378 -17.65 34.10 -16.49
C LEU A 378 -18.24 33.02 -15.56
N ASP A 379 -18.27 31.78 -16.02
CA ASP A 379 -18.53 30.62 -15.17
C ASP A 379 -17.21 30.09 -14.63
N LEU A 380 -16.64 30.79 -13.65
CA LEU A 380 -15.31 30.47 -13.11
C LEU A 380 -15.24 29.07 -12.49
N VAL A 381 -16.37 28.57 -11.97
CA VAL A 381 -16.45 27.20 -11.42
C VAL A 381 -16.29 26.19 -12.54
N GLN A 382 -17.05 26.33 -13.64
CA GLN A 382 -16.92 25.43 -14.78
C GLN A 382 -15.55 25.56 -15.45
N ILE A 383 -15.04 26.79 -15.63
CA ILE A 383 -13.73 27.01 -16.25
C ILE A 383 -12.62 26.34 -15.43
N ARG A 384 -12.61 26.46 -14.10
CA ARG A 384 -11.64 25.76 -13.25
C ARG A 384 -11.75 24.24 -13.37
N ALA A 385 -12.96 23.70 -13.41
CA ALA A 385 -13.18 22.27 -13.61
C ALA A 385 -12.65 21.79 -14.97
N ASP A 386 -12.87 22.55 -16.04
CA ASP A 386 -12.39 22.24 -17.38
C ASP A 386 -10.86 22.30 -17.46
N VAL A 387 -10.25 23.34 -16.89
CA VAL A 387 -8.78 23.46 -16.85
C VAL A 387 -8.16 22.31 -16.06
N MET A 388 -8.76 21.92 -14.93
CA MET A 388 -8.30 20.77 -14.17
C MET A 388 -8.41 19.47 -14.97
N ALA A 389 -9.50 19.25 -15.70
CA ALA A 389 -9.69 18.08 -16.55
C ALA A 389 -8.72 18.05 -17.76
N ILE A 390 -8.30 19.21 -18.27
CA ILE A 390 -7.29 19.32 -19.33
C ILE A 390 -5.89 19.05 -18.79
N ALA A 391 -5.54 19.70 -17.67
CA ALA A 391 -4.18 19.71 -17.15
C ALA A 391 -3.85 18.48 -16.30
N LEU A 392 -4.84 17.90 -15.62
CA LEU A 392 -4.71 16.85 -14.60
C LEU A 392 -5.88 15.84 -14.72
N PRO A 393 -6.01 15.13 -15.85
CA PRO A 393 -7.15 14.25 -16.14
C PRO A 393 -7.25 13.02 -15.23
N ASN A 394 -6.17 12.60 -14.59
CA ASN A 394 -6.09 11.36 -13.83
C ASN A 394 -6.05 11.61 -12.32
N GLU A 395 -6.72 10.75 -11.56
CA GLU A 395 -6.62 10.66 -10.10
C GLU A 395 -6.26 9.23 -9.70
N PHE A 396 -5.16 9.05 -8.97
CA PHE A 396 -4.74 7.75 -8.44
C PHE A 396 -4.51 7.86 -6.92
N LEU A 397 -4.96 6.85 -6.19
CA LEU A 397 -4.84 6.78 -4.73
C LEU A 397 -3.94 5.62 -4.34
N PHE A 398 -2.98 5.91 -3.46
CA PHE A 398 -2.06 4.96 -2.86
C PHE A 398 -2.15 5.06 -1.32
N ASP A 399 -1.56 4.11 -0.61
CA ASP A 399 -1.51 4.07 0.86
C ASP A 399 -2.87 4.31 1.54
N GLN A 400 -3.91 3.63 1.04
CA GLN A 400 -5.29 3.73 1.55
C GLN A 400 -5.87 5.16 1.42
N GLY A 401 -5.43 5.90 0.41
CA GLY A 401 -5.86 7.27 0.14
C GLY A 401 -5.05 8.34 0.87
N ARG A 402 -3.98 7.96 1.59
CA ARG A 402 -3.05 8.92 2.22
C ARG A 402 -2.06 9.53 1.23
N LEU A 403 -1.88 8.93 0.06
CA LEU A 403 -1.12 9.51 -1.04
C LEU A 403 -2.00 9.60 -2.28
N LYS A 404 -2.18 10.81 -2.79
CA LYS A 404 -3.06 11.11 -3.91
C LYS A 404 -2.28 11.72 -5.06
N PHE A 405 -2.30 11.09 -6.22
CA PHE A 405 -1.81 11.70 -7.47
C PHE A 405 -2.97 12.37 -8.18
N LEU A 406 -2.84 13.67 -8.46
CA LEU A 406 -3.63 14.42 -9.43
C LEU A 406 -2.71 14.74 -10.59
N THR A 407 -2.91 14.10 -11.75
CA THR A 407 -1.82 14.04 -12.73
C THR A 407 -2.30 13.93 -14.18
N ALA A 408 -1.42 14.32 -15.11
CA ALA A 408 -1.55 14.00 -16.53
C ALA A 408 -0.78 12.74 -16.94
N ILE A 409 0.11 12.22 -16.10
CA ILE A 409 0.87 11.00 -16.40
C ILE A 409 -0.02 9.76 -16.25
N ASP A 410 0.36 8.68 -16.92
CA ASP A 410 -0.35 7.41 -16.86
C ASP A 410 -0.07 6.65 -15.56
N LEU A 411 -0.95 5.71 -15.22
CA LEU A 411 -0.88 4.94 -13.96
C LEU A 411 0.43 4.17 -13.79
N ASP A 412 1.02 3.65 -14.88
CA ASP A 412 2.26 2.88 -14.79
C ASP A 412 3.44 3.76 -14.36
N VAL A 413 3.53 4.99 -14.89
CA VAL A 413 4.54 5.98 -14.44
C VAL A 413 4.27 6.39 -12.99
N ALA A 414 3.00 6.59 -12.60
CA ALA A 414 2.65 6.92 -11.22
C ALA A 414 3.04 5.80 -10.23
N LYS A 415 2.97 4.52 -10.63
CA LYS A 415 3.44 3.38 -9.82
C LYS A 415 4.95 3.37 -9.66
N GLU A 416 5.71 3.62 -10.73
CA GLU A 416 7.18 3.73 -10.66
C GLU A 416 7.61 4.85 -9.69
N LEU A 417 6.94 6.01 -9.77
CA LEU A 417 7.16 7.13 -8.86
C LEU A 417 6.78 6.81 -7.41
N TYR A 418 5.71 6.03 -7.22
CA TYR A 418 5.32 5.55 -5.91
C TYR A 418 6.35 4.60 -5.31
N ASP A 419 6.91 3.67 -6.10
CA ASP A 419 7.99 2.78 -5.65
C ASP A 419 9.24 3.59 -5.22
N ALA A 420 9.58 4.65 -5.97
CA ALA A 420 10.67 5.56 -5.62
C ALA A 420 10.42 6.30 -4.30
N ILE A 421 9.17 6.72 -4.06
CA ILE A 421 8.74 7.32 -2.78
C ILE A 421 8.96 6.37 -1.61
N GLN A 422 8.67 5.06 -1.78
CA GLN A 422 8.86 4.07 -0.71
C GLN A 422 10.35 3.91 -0.33
N GLU A 423 11.25 3.96 -1.31
CA GLU A 423 12.69 3.93 -1.04
C GLU A 423 13.13 5.16 -0.23
N VAL A 424 12.73 6.36 -0.64
CA VAL A 424 13.02 7.63 0.07
C VAL A 424 12.48 7.59 1.49
N GLU A 425 11.21 7.21 1.66
CA GLU A 425 10.56 7.11 2.97
C GLU A 425 11.30 6.15 3.89
N SER A 426 11.64 4.96 3.38
CA SER A 426 12.33 3.94 4.18
C SER A 426 13.69 4.44 4.66
N GLN A 427 14.49 5.08 3.79
CA GLN A 427 15.80 5.61 4.16
C GLN A 427 15.66 6.79 5.12
N PHE A 428 14.70 7.69 4.91
CA PHE A 428 14.41 8.78 5.85
C PHE A 428 14.13 8.24 7.26
N TYR A 429 13.30 7.21 7.40
CA TYR A 429 13.02 6.60 8.69
C TYR A 429 14.27 5.95 9.30
N ARG A 430 15.10 5.26 8.51
CA ARG A 430 16.37 4.71 9.00
C ARG A 430 17.34 5.79 9.49
N LYS A 431 17.44 6.93 8.79
CA LYS A 431 18.39 8.00 9.15
C LYS A 431 17.90 8.84 10.32
N SER A 432 16.62 9.21 10.35
CA SER A 432 16.03 10.06 11.40
C SER A 432 15.58 9.29 12.65
N GLY A 433 15.12 8.05 12.51
CA GLY A 433 14.39 7.32 13.54
C GLY A 433 12.98 7.86 13.82
N ALA A 434 12.50 8.86 13.08
CA ALA A 434 11.26 9.56 13.33
C ALA A 434 10.10 8.90 12.57
N LEU A 435 9.21 8.18 13.29
CA LEU A 435 8.05 7.50 12.69
C LEU A 435 6.72 8.22 12.91
N GLU A 436 6.67 9.11 13.89
CA GLU A 436 5.44 9.76 14.32
C GLU A 436 5.42 11.21 13.85
N PRO A 437 4.28 11.71 13.34
CA PRO A 437 4.18 13.11 12.95
C PRO A 437 4.45 14.05 14.12
N VAL A 438 5.08 15.19 13.84
CA VAL A 438 5.35 16.23 14.83
C VAL A 438 4.04 16.79 15.42
N PRO A 439 4.05 17.28 16.67
CA PRO A 439 2.86 17.86 17.28
C PRO A 439 2.32 19.04 16.46
N GLY A 440 1.05 18.95 16.05
CA GLY A 440 0.36 20.03 15.35
C GLY A 440 0.29 19.86 13.83
N ASP A 441 0.98 18.87 13.26
CA ASP A 441 0.82 18.52 11.85
C ASP A 441 -0.58 17.97 11.56
N SER A 442 -1.19 18.42 10.47
CA SER A 442 -2.52 17.98 10.01
C SER A 442 -2.50 17.37 8.61
N ASN A 443 -1.32 17.15 8.03
CA ASN A 443 -1.15 16.69 6.66
C ASN A 443 -1.31 15.16 6.54
N GLU A 444 -2.47 14.64 6.95
CA GLU A 444 -2.77 13.19 6.89
C GLU A 444 -2.81 12.63 5.46
N VAL A 445 -3.01 13.48 4.45
CA VAL A 445 -3.02 13.13 3.03
C VAL A 445 -2.03 14.02 2.29
N LEU A 446 -1.07 13.40 1.60
CA LEU A 446 -0.19 14.07 0.64
C LEU A 446 -0.82 14.04 -0.75
N THR A 447 -0.96 15.21 -1.38
CA THR A 447 -1.39 15.33 -2.77
C THR A 447 -0.21 15.67 -3.68
N LEU A 448 0.03 14.87 -4.70
CA LEU A 448 1.02 15.09 -5.76
C LEU A 448 0.32 15.59 -7.01
N VAL A 449 0.55 16.85 -7.36
CA VAL A 449 0.05 17.48 -8.57
C VAL A 449 1.13 17.44 -9.64
N ILE A 450 0.98 16.55 -10.63
CA ILE A 450 2.00 16.33 -11.66
C ILE A 450 1.44 16.66 -13.05
N TYR A 451 1.89 17.77 -13.62
CA TYR A 451 1.51 18.17 -14.98
C TYR A 451 2.26 17.35 -16.04
N GLY A 452 1.70 17.21 -17.24
CA GLY A 452 2.29 16.38 -18.30
C GLY A 452 3.50 17.00 -19.00
N SER A 453 3.74 18.29 -18.81
CA SER A 453 4.86 19.00 -19.41
C SER A 453 5.19 20.29 -18.64
N PRO A 454 6.40 20.87 -18.83
CA PRO A 454 6.71 22.18 -18.27
C PRO A 454 5.77 23.28 -18.80
N GLN A 455 5.31 23.15 -20.05
CA GLN A 455 4.41 24.13 -20.66
C GLN A 455 3.03 24.12 -19.97
N ASP A 456 2.50 22.94 -19.66
CA ASP A 456 1.23 22.81 -18.94
C ASP A 456 1.35 23.35 -17.51
N TYR A 457 2.48 23.07 -16.85
CA TYR A 457 2.82 23.66 -15.55
C TYR A 457 2.79 25.19 -15.60
N TRP A 458 3.50 25.80 -16.57
CA TRP A 458 3.56 27.24 -16.74
C TRP A 458 2.21 27.88 -17.08
N THR A 459 1.37 27.17 -17.83
CA THR A 459 0.10 27.69 -18.33
C THR A 459 -1.01 27.59 -17.28
N TYR A 460 -1.16 26.43 -16.63
CA TYR A 460 -2.34 26.12 -15.82
C TYR A 460 -2.14 26.32 -14.31
N GLN A 461 -0.93 26.12 -13.78
CA GLN A 461 -0.71 26.24 -12.34
C GLN A 461 -1.04 27.61 -11.76
N PRO A 462 -0.64 28.75 -12.36
CA PRO A 462 -0.97 30.05 -11.81
C PRO A 462 -2.48 30.28 -11.75
N PHE A 463 -3.24 29.75 -12.70
CA PHE A 463 -4.70 29.86 -12.72
C PHE A 463 -5.38 28.96 -11.69
N LEU A 464 -4.92 27.71 -11.55
CA LEU A 464 -5.53 26.73 -10.64
C LEU A 464 -5.17 26.99 -9.18
N TYR A 465 -3.93 27.38 -8.90
CA TYR A 465 -3.38 27.40 -7.54
C TYR A 465 -2.74 28.74 -7.14
N GLY A 466 -2.54 29.68 -8.07
CA GLY A 466 -1.92 30.97 -7.75
C GLY A 466 -0.43 30.88 -7.39
N LEU A 467 0.23 29.77 -7.70
CA LEU A 467 1.63 29.51 -7.35
C LEU A 467 2.58 29.90 -8.50
N SER A 468 3.79 30.31 -8.11
CA SER A 468 4.89 30.55 -9.06
C SER A 468 5.34 29.25 -9.71
N THR A 469 5.78 29.36 -10.96
CA THR A 469 6.24 28.23 -11.77
C THR A 469 7.73 28.32 -12.12
N ASN A 470 8.46 29.26 -11.51
CA ASN A 470 9.90 29.43 -11.69
C ASN A 470 10.70 28.47 -10.79
N ASN A 471 10.38 27.19 -10.87
CA ASN A 471 10.96 26.07 -10.12
C ASN A 471 10.69 24.77 -10.90
N GLY A 472 11.41 23.70 -10.57
CA GLY A 472 11.11 22.37 -11.13
C GLY A 472 9.92 21.70 -10.41
N GLY A 473 9.69 22.10 -9.17
CA GLY A 473 8.64 21.63 -8.28
C GLY A 473 8.59 22.50 -7.02
N ILE A 474 7.54 22.35 -6.24
CA ILE A 474 7.40 23.00 -4.93
C ILE A 474 6.46 22.20 -4.03
N PHE A 475 6.86 21.96 -2.80
CA PHE A 475 5.98 21.49 -1.73
C PHE A 475 5.37 22.65 -0.93
N ILE A 476 4.04 22.63 -0.76
CA ILE A 476 3.29 23.57 0.05
C ILE A 476 2.80 22.86 1.31
N GLU A 477 3.54 23.03 2.40
CA GLU A 477 3.33 22.34 3.67
C GLU A 477 1.91 22.51 4.21
N GLY A 478 1.39 23.74 4.28
CA GLY A 478 0.06 24.01 4.81
C GLY A 478 -1.10 23.41 4.00
N TRP A 479 -0.82 22.88 2.80
CA TRP A 479 -1.80 22.20 1.95
C TRP A 479 -1.55 20.70 1.87
N GLY A 480 -0.44 20.20 2.42
CA GLY A 480 0.02 18.83 2.18
C GLY A 480 0.09 18.52 0.68
N THR A 481 0.55 19.46 -0.14
CA THR A 481 0.49 19.34 -1.61
C THR A 481 1.82 19.69 -2.27
N LEU A 482 2.30 18.79 -3.13
CA LEU A 482 3.50 18.92 -3.94
C LEU A 482 3.10 19.16 -5.38
N PHE A 483 3.74 20.13 -6.04
CA PHE A 483 3.51 20.46 -7.44
C PHE A 483 4.78 20.23 -8.25
N THR A 484 4.66 19.55 -9.40
CA THR A 484 5.79 19.33 -10.32
C THR A 484 5.28 18.93 -11.71
N TYR A 485 6.15 18.61 -12.67
CA TYR A 485 5.76 18.30 -14.05
C TYR A 485 6.63 17.26 -14.76
N ASP A 486 6.08 16.42 -15.61
CA ASP A 486 6.89 15.52 -16.43
C ASP A 486 7.79 16.29 -17.41
N ARG A 487 8.98 15.75 -17.68
CA ARG A 487 10.06 16.47 -18.39
C ARG A 487 11.03 15.55 -19.11
N THR A 488 11.57 16.06 -20.20
CA THR A 488 12.65 15.42 -20.95
C THR A 488 14.03 15.88 -20.48
N PRO A 489 15.11 15.13 -20.75
CA PRO A 489 16.48 15.54 -20.43
C PRO A 489 16.92 16.86 -21.10
N ALA A 490 16.23 17.32 -22.15
CA ALA A 490 16.50 18.62 -22.77
C ALA A 490 15.88 19.79 -22.01
N GLN A 491 14.85 19.53 -21.20
CA GLN A 491 14.11 20.53 -20.43
C GLN A 491 14.64 20.68 -19.01
N SER A 492 15.24 19.64 -18.45
CA SER A 492 15.79 19.64 -17.09
C SER A 492 16.98 18.68 -17.00
N ILE A 493 17.95 19.03 -16.15
CA ILE A 493 19.05 18.14 -15.79
C ILE A 493 18.60 17.01 -14.86
N TYR A 494 17.50 17.22 -14.12
CA TYR A 494 16.88 16.24 -13.24
C TYR A 494 15.66 15.63 -13.91
N THR A 495 15.48 14.33 -13.75
CA THR A 495 14.28 13.58 -14.14
C THR A 495 13.06 13.95 -13.28
N LEU A 496 11.87 13.47 -13.67
CA LEU A 496 10.66 13.59 -12.85
C LEU A 496 10.84 12.92 -11.49
N GLU A 497 11.38 11.69 -11.49
CA GLU A 497 11.61 10.90 -10.28
C GLU A 497 12.57 11.60 -9.31
N GLU A 498 13.73 12.08 -9.79
CA GLU A 498 14.72 12.75 -8.93
C GLU A 498 14.12 13.95 -8.20
N LEU A 499 13.33 14.76 -8.91
CA LEU A 499 12.72 15.92 -8.28
C LEU A 499 11.54 15.56 -7.39
N LEU A 500 10.80 14.49 -7.71
CA LEU A 500 9.77 13.98 -6.80
C LEU A 500 10.40 13.48 -5.50
N ARG A 501 11.50 12.73 -5.58
CA ARG A 501 12.27 12.28 -4.40
C ARG A 501 12.74 13.46 -3.55
N HIS A 502 13.23 14.52 -4.21
CA HIS A 502 13.64 15.77 -3.57
C HIS A 502 12.47 16.44 -2.83
N GLU A 503 11.37 16.72 -3.54
CA GLU A 503 10.22 17.43 -2.97
C GLU A 503 9.45 16.59 -1.94
N TYR A 504 9.44 15.25 -2.09
CA TYR A 504 8.87 14.34 -1.10
C TYR A 504 9.65 14.38 0.22
N THR A 505 10.96 14.62 0.17
CA THR A 505 11.76 14.79 1.39
C THR A 505 11.35 16.03 2.19
N HIS A 506 10.98 17.13 1.54
CA HIS A 506 10.43 18.32 2.23
C HIS A 506 9.12 18.00 2.95
N PHE A 507 8.28 17.13 2.38
CA PHE A 507 7.10 16.59 3.09
C PHE A 507 7.50 15.75 4.31
N LEU A 508 8.48 14.85 4.18
CA LEU A 508 8.93 14.01 5.28
C LEU A 508 9.52 14.84 6.44
N ASP A 509 10.37 15.83 6.15
CA ASP A 509 10.98 16.62 7.22
C ASP A 509 9.93 17.47 7.98
N SER A 510 9.01 18.11 7.26
CA SER A 510 7.99 18.95 7.88
C SER A 510 6.99 18.12 8.68
N ARG A 511 6.73 16.89 8.23
CA ARG A 511 5.84 15.97 8.93
C ARG A 511 6.49 15.33 10.15
N TYR A 512 7.76 14.91 10.09
CA TYR A 512 8.35 14.01 11.09
C TYR A 512 9.48 14.63 11.92
N LEU A 513 10.12 15.72 11.48
CA LEU A 513 11.30 16.28 12.14
C LEU A 513 11.11 17.71 12.65
N ILE A 514 10.46 18.58 11.87
CA ILE A 514 10.41 20.02 12.18
C ILE A 514 9.04 20.39 12.72
N THR A 515 8.99 20.82 13.99
CA THR A 515 7.74 21.33 14.60
C THR A 515 7.45 22.77 14.19
N GLY A 516 6.19 23.03 13.80
CA GLY A 516 5.72 24.33 13.32
C GLY A 516 5.86 24.43 11.80
N SER A 517 5.32 25.50 11.22
CA SER A 517 5.26 25.60 9.76
C SER A 517 6.35 26.48 9.15
N PHE A 518 6.68 26.20 7.89
CA PHE A 518 7.63 26.96 7.10
C PHE A 518 7.33 28.47 7.15
N GLY A 519 8.31 29.26 7.58
CA GLY A 519 8.19 30.71 7.73
C GLY A 519 7.48 31.18 9.01
N GLU A 520 7.05 30.28 9.88
CA GLU A 520 6.48 30.64 11.19
C GLU A 520 7.57 31.18 12.13
N SER A 521 7.34 32.37 12.71
CA SER A 521 8.26 32.97 13.68
C SER A 521 8.35 32.16 14.98
N GLY A 522 9.54 32.10 15.60
CA GLY A 522 9.75 31.35 16.84
C GLY A 522 9.93 29.85 16.67
N THR A 523 10.04 29.36 15.44
CA THR A 523 10.32 27.95 15.10
C THR A 523 11.79 27.78 14.65
N LEU A 524 12.18 26.54 14.32
CA LEU A 524 13.49 26.27 13.72
C LEU A 524 13.71 27.02 12.39
N TYR A 525 12.65 27.39 11.66
CA TYR A 525 12.75 28.11 10.39
C TYR A 525 13.25 29.56 10.54
N GLU A 526 13.16 30.16 11.73
CA GLU A 526 13.56 31.54 11.92
C GLU A 526 15.06 31.75 11.65
N GLY A 527 15.41 32.86 10.99
CA GLY A 527 16.81 33.23 10.76
C GLY A 527 17.54 32.40 9.69
N ASN A 528 16.81 31.78 8.76
CA ASN A 528 17.36 30.95 7.67
C ASN A 528 18.11 29.69 8.14
N ARG A 529 17.88 29.22 9.37
CA ARG A 529 18.61 28.06 9.93
C ARG A 529 18.43 26.81 9.10
N MET A 530 17.21 26.57 8.62
CA MET A 530 16.87 25.32 7.95
C MET A 530 17.21 25.31 6.45
N VAL A 531 17.64 26.42 5.85
CA VAL A 531 17.81 26.53 4.39
C VAL A 531 18.78 25.49 3.84
N TRP A 532 19.99 25.42 4.38
CA TRP A 532 20.98 24.43 3.93
C TRP A 532 20.56 23.01 4.30
N TYR A 533 19.87 22.86 5.43
CA TYR A 533 19.45 21.58 5.96
C TYR A 533 18.35 20.96 5.10
N ASN A 534 17.24 21.67 4.87
CA ASN A 534 16.10 21.17 4.10
C ASN A 534 16.56 20.78 2.69
N GLU A 535 17.28 21.67 2.03
CA GLU A 535 17.73 21.44 0.65
C GLU A 535 18.85 20.39 0.57
N GLY A 536 19.75 20.36 1.55
CA GLY A 536 20.80 19.34 1.63
C GLY A 536 20.23 17.95 1.90
N LEU A 537 19.30 17.83 2.85
CA LEU A 537 18.64 16.57 3.17
C LEU A 537 17.85 16.07 1.97
N ALA A 538 17.11 16.96 1.30
CA ALA A 538 16.37 16.64 0.09
C ALA A 538 17.28 16.15 -1.03
N GLU A 539 18.39 16.84 -1.33
CA GLU A 539 19.35 16.42 -2.35
C GLU A 539 20.05 15.10 -2.01
N TYR A 540 20.33 14.86 -0.74
CA TYR A 540 20.90 13.61 -0.23
C TYR A 540 19.91 12.44 -0.37
N LEU A 541 18.67 12.59 0.08
CA LEU A 541 17.66 11.53 0.01
C LEU A 541 17.16 11.23 -1.40
N VAL A 542 17.44 12.07 -2.40
CA VAL A 542 17.29 11.64 -3.80
C VAL A 542 18.11 10.37 -4.08
N GLY A 543 19.26 10.20 -3.42
CA GLY A 543 20.10 9.01 -3.53
C GLY A 543 19.61 7.78 -2.77
N ALA A 544 18.45 7.83 -2.12
CA ALA A 544 17.90 6.71 -1.36
C ALA A 544 17.71 5.47 -2.26
N THR A 545 18.13 4.31 -1.77
CA THR A 545 17.93 3.04 -2.48
C THR A 545 17.29 2.01 -1.58
N ARG A 546 16.80 0.93 -2.17
CA ARG A 546 16.23 -0.20 -1.45
C ARG A 546 17.23 -0.97 -0.58
N ILE A 547 18.44 -1.25 -1.09
CA ILE A 547 19.40 -2.20 -0.47
C ILE A 547 20.87 -1.71 -0.43
N ASN A 548 21.13 -0.44 -0.72
CA ASN A 548 22.49 0.13 -0.67
C ASN A 548 22.51 1.44 0.14
N GLY A 549 21.63 1.57 1.14
CA GLY A 549 21.44 2.83 1.86
C GLY A 549 21.13 4.01 0.93
N VAL A 550 21.76 5.16 1.21
CA VAL A 550 21.67 6.38 0.38
C VAL A 550 22.99 6.53 -0.38
N LEU A 551 22.93 6.46 -1.70
CA LEU A 551 24.10 6.53 -2.56
C LEU A 551 24.45 7.97 -2.96
N PRO A 552 25.75 8.28 -3.14
CA PRO A 552 26.17 9.57 -3.66
C PRO A 552 25.59 9.87 -5.04
N ARG A 553 25.30 11.15 -5.31
CA ARG A 553 24.78 11.58 -6.63
C ARG A 553 25.89 12.05 -7.55
N GLY A 554 26.12 11.30 -8.62
CA GLY A 554 27.12 11.60 -9.64
C GLY A 554 26.87 12.95 -10.31
N ILE A 555 25.60 13.33 -10.51
CA ILE A 555 25.25 14.63 -11.12
C ILE A 555 25.67 15.82 -10.27
N LEU A 556 25.62 15.72 -8.94
CA LEU A 556 26.05 16.79 -8.04
C LEU A 556 27.58 16.94 -8.08
N LEU A 557 28.29 15.81 -8.01
CA LEU A 557 29.74 15.73 -8.05
C LEU A 557 30.33 16.21 -9.39
N ASP A 558 29.71 15.86 -10.52
CA ASP A 558 30.11 16.35 -11.85
C ASP A 558 30.04 17.87 -11.92
N ARG A 559 28.94 18.46 -11.42
CA ARG A 559 28.79 19.93 -11.38
C ARG A 559 29.80 20.58 -10.44
N ILE A 560 29.99 20.04 -9.23
CA ILE A 560 31.01 20.51 -8.28
C ILE A 560 32.41 20.48 -8.92
N SER A 561 32.72 19.48 -9.76
CA SER A 561 34.02 19.38 -10.42
C SER A 561 34.31 20.52 -11.41
N THR A 562 33.27 21.21 -11.89
CA THR A 562 33.36 22.33 -12.83
C THR A 562 33.20 23.70 -12.17
N ASP A 563 32.87 23.75 -10.88
CA ASP A 563 32.69 25.00 -10.17
C ASP A 563 33.99 25.79 -10.02
N SER A 564 33.91 27.09 -10.30
CA SER A 564 35.08 27.98 -10.20
C SER A 564 35.52 28.26 -8.76
N VAL A 565 34.63 28.07 -7.78
CA VAL A 565 34.88 28.27 -6.35
C VAL A 565 34.16 27.16 -5.59
N ARG A 566 34.90 26.46 -4.71
CA ARG A 566 34.36 25.45 -3.81
C ARG A 566 33.81 26.12 -2.54
N LEU A 567 32.63 25.70 -2.10
CA LEU A 567 32.03 26.18 -0.84
C LEU A 567 32.67 25.48 0.37
N THR A 568 32.86 26.24 1.44
CA THR A 568 33.26 25.72 2.75
C THR A 568 32.04 25.23 3.55
N VAL A 569 32.25 24.43 4.60
CA VAL A 569 31.22 24.04 5.57
C VAL A 569 30.56 25.28 6.19
N ALA A 570 31.32 26.35 6.42
CA ALA A 570 30.78 27.63 6.89
C ALA A 570 29.87 28.30 5.84
N ASP A 571 30.23 28.25 4.54
CA ASP A 571 29.38 28.78 3.47
C ASP A 571 28.09 27.96 3.33
N ILE A 572 28.17 26.63 3.51
CA ILE A 572 27.00 25.73 3.45
C ILE A 572 26.06 26.01 4.63
N THR A 573 26.56 25.93 5.86
CA THR A 573 25.74 26.07 7.09
C THR A 573 25.19 27.48 7.33
N SER A 574 25.64 28.47 6.56
CA SER A 574 25.12 29.85 6.58
C SER A 574 24.37 30.24 5.30
N ALA A 575 24.07 29.26 4.44
CA ALA A 575 23.40 29.50 3.17
C ALA A 575 22.01 30.14 3.34
N THR A 576 21.64 30.95 2.34
CA THR A 576 20.31 31.54 2.21
C THR A 576 19.78 31.29 0.81
N TYR A 577 18.44 31.32 0.65
CA TYR A 577 17.83 31.18 -0.66
C TYR A 577 18.30 32.29 -1.61
N GLY A 578 18.52 31.93 -2.88
CA GLY A 578 18.96 32.88 -3.92
C GLY A 578 19.94 32.29 -4.93
N SER A 579 20.57 31.14 -4.63
CA SER A 579 21.43 30.41 -5.55
C SER A 579 21.29 28.90 -5.36
N PHE A 580 21.17 28.14 -6.45
CA PHE A 580 21.19 26.67 -6.42
C PHE A 580 22.58 26.07 -6.20
N THR A 581 23.63 26.89 -6.04
CA THR A 581 24.99 26.37 -5.82
C THR A 581 25.15 25.66 -4.49
N PHE A 582 24.56 26.14 -3.40
CA PHE A 582 24.75 25.50 -2.11
C PHE A 582 24.04 24.14 -2.01
N TYR A 583 22.95 23.92 -2.76
CA TYR A 583 22.15 22.69 -2.76
C TYR A 583 23.03 21.45 -3.00
N ARG A 584 23.81 21.48 -4.10
CA ARG A 584 24.71 20.37 -4.47
C ARG A 584 25.83 20.14 -3.44
N TYR A 585 26.32 21.18 -2.78
CA TYR A 585 27.32 21.01 -1.71
C TYR A 585 26.68 20.49 -0.42
N ALA A 586 25.51 20.98 -0.05
CA ALA A 586 24.77 20.54 1.12
C ALA A 586 24.38 19.06 1.02
N GLY A 587 23.91 18.59 -0.14
CA GLY A 587 23.63 17.17 -0.38
C GLY A 587 24.86 16.27 -0.16
N VAL A 588 25.99 16.61 -0.79
CA VAL A 588 27.26 15.88 -0.60
C VAL A 588 27.79 16.02 0.84
N TYR A 589 27.42 17.07 1.56
CA TYR A 589 27.77 17.22 2.97
C TYR A 589 27.00 16.24 3.86
N PHE A 590 25.72 15.97 3.58
CA PHE A 590 24.98 14.91 4.26
C PHE A 590 25.58 13.52 4.00
N GLU A 591 26.00 13.23 2.77
CA GLU A 591 26.73 12.00 2.43
C GLU A 591 28.01 11.86 3.29
N PHE A 592 28.78 12.95 3.42
CA PHE A 592 29.96 12.99 4.28
C PHE A 592 29.63 12.80 5.77
N LEU A 593 28.57 13.45 6.25
CA LEU A 593 28.14 13.31 7.65
C LEU A 593 27.71 11.88 7.94
N GLU A 594 27.01 11.20 7.04
CA GLU A 594 26.68 9.79 7.19
C GLU A 594 27.93 8.91 7.24
N GLU A 595 28.82 9.03 6.25
CA GLU A 595 29.94 8.09 6.09
C GLU A 595 31.06 8.32 7.11
N GLN A 596 31.35 9.58 7.46
CA GLN A 596 32.54 9.91 8.25
C GLN A 596 32.25 10.54 9.61
N ARG A 597 31.07 11.13 9.81
CA ARG A 597 30.68 11.83 11.06
C ARG A 597 29.24 11.51 11.50
N PRO A 598 28.86 10.23 11.61
CA PRO A 598 27.48 9.85 11.94
C PRO A 598 27.07 10.37 13.33
N ASP A 599 28.04 10.64 14.21
CA ASP A 599 27.83 11.32 15.50
C ASP A 599 27.18 12.70 15.33
N LEU A 600 27.61 13.48 14.33
CA LEU A 600 27.04 14.80 14.04
C LEU A 600 25.68 14.70 13.33
N LEU A 601 25.51 13.72 12.45
CA LEU A 601 24.24 13.50 11.74
C LEU A 601 23.11 13.15 12.73
N VAL A 602 23.36 12.21 13.64
CA VAL A 602 22.41 11.85 14.70
C VAL A 602 22.11 13.05 15.59
N ALA A 603 23.14 13.80 16.03
CA ALA A 603 22.94 14.99 16.85
C ALA A 603 22.10 16.08 16.16
N LEU A 604 22.21 16.22 14.83
CA LEU A 604 21.38 17.13 14.05
C LEU A 604 19.90 16.73 14.08
N PHE A 605 19.60 15.45 13.79
CA PHE A 605 18.23 14.95 13.83
C PHE A 605 17.63 15.04 15.25
N ASP A 606 18.40 14.72 16.29
CA ASP A 606 17.97 14.85 17.68
C ASP A 606 17.63 16.30 18.05
N ALA A 607 18.43 17.28 17.58
CA ALA A 607 18.17 18.69 17.81
C ALA A 607 16.87 19.17 17.13
N MET A 608 16.57 18.64 15.95
CA MET A 608 15.33 18.96 15.21
C MET A 608 14.10 18.35 15.87
N LEU A 609 14.14 17.05 16.17
CA LEU A 609 13.09 16.34 16.90
C LEU A 609 12.79 16.98 18.26
N GLY A 610 13.84 17.42 18.96
CA GLY A 610 13.73 18.13 20.23
C GLY A 610 13.24 19.57 20.12
N ASN A 611 13.14 20.14 18.92
CA ASN A 611 12.90 21.56 18.66
C ASN A 611 13.86 22.47 19.46
N ASP A 612 15.14 22.11 19.51
CA ASP A 612 16.16 22.77 20.35
C ASP A 612 17.07 23.70 19.52
N ILE A 613 16.61 24.95 19.37
CA ILE A 613 17.35 26.02 18.66
C ILE A 613 18.75 26.22 19.23
N VAL A 614 18.94 26.07 20.55
CA VAL A 614 20.23 26.35 21.21
C VAL A 614 21.24 25.28 20.85
N VAL A 615 20.83 24.01 20.87
CA VAL A 615 21.67 22.89 20.45
C VAL A 615 21.97 22.98 18.95
N LEU A 616 20.97 23.29 18.13
CA LEU A 616 21.15 23.42 16.68
C LEU A 616 22.16 24.52 16.32
N ASP A 617 22.00 25.73 16.89
CA ASP A 617 22.93 26.85 16.66
C ASP A 617 24.37 26.52 17.12
N ALA A 618 24.50 25.73 18.20
CA ALA A 618 25.79 25.26 18.69
C ALA A 618 26.43 24.22 17.76
N LEU A 619 25.65 23.29 17.21
CA LEU A 619 26.12 22.31 16.22
C LEU A 619 26.57 22.99 14.94
N TYR A 620 25.81 23.96 14.42
CA TYR A 620 26.21 24.72 13.23
C TYR A 620 27.49 25.50 13.48
N SER A 621 27.61 26.15 14.63
CA SER A 621 28.83 26.84 15.03
C SER A 621 30.02 25.88 15.16
N LEU A 622 29.82 24.66 15.67
CA LEU A 622 30.86 23.64 15.77
C LEU A 622 31.33 23.22 14.38
N MET A 623 30.41 22.86 13.49
CA MET A 623 30.72 22.41 12.13
C MET A 623 31.40 23.50 11.31
N ALA A 624 30.90 24.73 11.34
CA ALA A 624 31.44 25.85 10.58
C ALA A 624 32.86 26.26 11.01
N ASN A 625 33.25 26.01 12.27
CA ASN A 625 34.53 26.46 12.82
C ASN A 625 35.55 25.34 13.04
N ASP A 626 35.25 24.09 12.66
CA ASP A 626 36.19 22.98 12.77
C ASP A 626 37.07 22.87 11.51
N PRO A 627 38.37 23.23 11.59
CA PRO A 627 39.26 23.19 10.43
C PRO A 627 39.57 21.76 9.99
N GLN A 628 39.47 20.76 10.87
CA GLN A 628 39.71 19.37 10.49
C GLN A 628 38.51 18.83 9.73
N LEU A 629 37.29 19.12 10.20
CA LEU A 629 36.05 18.76 9.50
C LEU A 629 36.02 19.30 8.06
N GLN A 630 36.46 20.55 7.87
CA GLN A 630 36.58 21.14 6.53
C GLN A 630 37.56 20.35 5.63
N VAL A 631 38.73 20.00 6.15
CA VAL A 631 39.74 19.24 5.39
C VAL A 631 39.24 17.85 5.04
N ASP A 632 38.55 17.20 5.97
CA ASP A 632 37.99 15.86 5.76
C ASP A 632 36.87 15.89 4.70
N TYR A 633 36.00 16.91 4.75
CA TYR A 633 34.95 17.12 3.74
C TYR A 633 35.52 17.42 2.34
N ASP A 634 36.53 18.29 2.24
CA ASP A 634 37.20 18.57 0.96
C ASP A 634 37.84 17.29 0.37
N SER A 635 38.44 16.47 1.24
CA SER A 635 39.04 15.19 0.85
C SER A 635 38.00 14.17 0.43
N PHE A 636 36.84 14.15 1.09
CA PHE A 636 35.69 13.30 0.73
C PHE A 636 35.17 13.65 -0.67
N ILE A 637 34.91 14.93 -0.96
CA ILE A 637 34.47 15.38 -2.28
C ILE A 637 35.48 14.96 -3.36
N ASP A 638 36.78 15.20 -3.13
CA ASP A 638 37.81 14.87 -4.11
C ASP A 638 37.88 13.35 -4.38
N ALA A 639 37.69 12.53 -3.35
CA ALA A 639 37.62 11.09 -3.48
C ALA A 639 36.40 10.65 -4.30
N GLN A 640 35.21 11.19 -4.01
CA GLN A 640 33.97 10.86 -4.73
C GLN A 640 34.03 11.31 -6.20
N ILE A 641 34.54 12.51 -6.49
CA ILE A 641 34.78 12.97 -7.87
C ILE A 641 35.77 12.05 -8.60
N ALA A 642 36.83 11.61 -7.91
CA ALA A 642 37.80 10.70 -8.51
C ALA A 642 37.17 9.34 -8.84
N LEU A 643 36.29 8.80 -7.99
CA LEU A 643 35.55 7.57 -8.24
C LEU A 643 34.59 7.72 -9.44
N LEU A 644 33.90 8.85 -9.54
CA LEU A 644 33.00 9.18 -10.66
C LEU A 644 33.76 9.25 -11.99
N GLN A 645 34.85 10.04 -12.04
CA GLN A 645 35.65 10.21 -13.26
C GLN A 645 36.35 8.92 -13.71
N GLN A 646 36.63 8.01 -12.77
CA GLN A 646 37.20 6.70 -13.07
C GLN A 646 36.15 5.66 -13.48
N GLY A 647 34.86 5.93 -13.26
CA GLY A 647 33.78 4.97 -13.46
C GLY A 647 33.89 3.76 -12.52
N THR A 648 34.39 3.97 -11.30
CA THR A 648 34.60 2.91 -10.30
C THR A 648 33.75 3.08 -9.05
N GLY A 649 33.12 4.23 -8.87
CA GLY A 649 32.12 4.44 -7.81
C GLY A 649 30.77 3.79 -8.18
N LEU A 650 29.92 3.65 -7.17
CA LEU A 650 28.50 3.31 -7.34
C LEU A 650 27.71 4.56 -6.93
N PHE A 651 26.96 5.13 -7.87
CA PHE A 651 26.18 6.34 -7.65
C PHE A 651 24.69 6.05 -7.74
N ALA A 652 23.86 6.94 -7.20
CA ALA A 652 22.40 6.81 -7.25
C ALA A 652 21.89 6.60 -8.67
N GLU A 653 22.47 7.30 -9.65
CA GLU A 653 22.10 7.19 -11.06
C GLU A 653 22.45 5.83 -11.70
N ASP A 654 23.30 5.03 -11.05
CA ASP A 654 23.65 3.67 -11.49
C ASP A 654 22.66 2.61 -10.96
N VAL A 655 21.84 2.96 -9.96
CA VAL A 655 20.91 2.05 -9.29
C VAL A 655 19.48 2.53 -9.53
N PRO A 656 18.77 1.98 -10.53
CA PRO A 656 17.38 2.36 -10.78
C PRO A 656 16.49 1.89 -9.62
N THR A 657 15.42 2.66 -9.39
CA THR A 657 14.33 2.26 -8.50
C THR A 657 13.86 0.85 -8.83
N VAL A 658 13.73 0.01 -7.80
CA VAL A 658 13.25 -1.35 -8.01
C VAL A 658 11.74 -1.33 -8.19
N ALA A 659 11.31 -1.39 -9.45
CA ALA A 659 9.89 -1.37 -9.77
C ALA A 659 9.16 -2.59 -9.19
N THR A 660 7.96 -2.35 -8.66
CA THR A 660 7.02 -3.39 -8.28
C THR A 660 6.63 -4.21 -9.52
N PRO A 661 6.73 -5.56 -9.47
CA PRO A 661 6.31 -6.40 -10.57
C PRO A 661 4.86 -6.14 -11.01
N THR A 662 4.63 -6.02 -12.31
CA THR A 662 3.30 -5.72 -12.89
C THR A 662 2.25 -6.81 -12.60
N THR A 663 2.71 -8.02 -12.33
CA THR A 663 1.91 -9.13 -11.81
C THR A 663 2.59 -9.64 -10.55
N LEU A 664 1.87 -9.67 -9.44
CA LEU A 664 2.32 -10.31 -8.22
C LEU A 664 1.92 -11.80 -8.24
N ALA A 665 2.70 -12.64 -7.58
CA ALA A 665 2.39 -14.07 -7.45
C ALA A 665 1.00 -14.26 -6.79
N ASN A 666 0.29 -15.34 -7.14
CA ASN A 666 -0.97 -15.75 -6.49
C ASN A 666 -0.70 -16.32 -5.08
N ASP A 667 0.11 -15.62 -4.27
CA ASP A 667 0.49 -16.02 -2.93
C ASP A 667 -0.53 -15.45 -1.92
N ASN A 668 -1.09 -16.31 -1.07
CA ASN A 668 -1.95 -15.86 0.03
C ASN A 668 -1.12 -15.23 1.17
N ALA A 669 -1.81 -14.54 2.09
CA ALA A 669 -1.18 -13.88 3.23
C ALA A 669 -0.29 -14.83 4.06
N GLY A 670 -0.68 -16.10 4.21
CA GLY A 670 0.11 -17.10 4.93
C GLY A 670 1.41 -17.47 4.23
N GLN A 671 1.43 -17.51 2.89
CA GLN A 671 2.65 -17.77 2.10
C GLN A 671 3.63 -16.61 2.21
N VAL A 672 3.14 -15.36 2.11
CA VAL A 672 3.97 -14.16 2.29
C VAL A 672 4.57 -14.11 3.69
N LEU A 673 3.77 -14.40 4.72
CA LEU A 673 4.25 -14.50 6.10
C LEU A 673 5.30 -15.60 6.27
N GLY A 674 5.10 -16.77 5.67
CA GLY A 674 6.06 -17.87 5.70
C GLY A 674 7.39 -17.52 5.03
N GLN A 675 7.35 -16.82 3.89
CA GLN A 675 8.55 -16.31 3.20
C GLN A 675 9.29 -15.31 4.08
N LEU A 676 8.60 -14.34 4.67
CA LEU A 676 9.19 -13.36 5.60
C LEU A 676 9.85 -14.07 6.79
N GLN A 677 9.16 -15.01 7.44
CA GLN A 677 9.67 -15.74 8.61
C GLN A 677 10.78 -16.75 8.28
N SER A 678 11.06 -17.00 7.00
CA SER A 678 12.22 -17.79 6.58
C SER A 678 13.55 -17.03 6.69
N VAL A 679 13.50 -15.70 6.68
CA VAL A 679 14.65 -14.78 6.79
C VAL A 679 14.59 -13.96 8.08
N LEU A 680 13.39 -13.55 8.49
CA LEU A 680 13.13 -12.65 9.62
C LEU A 680 12.74 -13.42 10.89
N PRO A 681 12.93 -12.84 12.08
CA PRO A 681 12.48 -13.45 13.34
C PRO A 681 10.97 -13.74 13.33
N GLY A 682 10.56 -14.91 13.85
CA GLY A 682 9.16 -15.28 14.01
C GLY A 682 8.45 -14.54 15.17
N GLY A 683 7.12 -14.47 15.11
CA GLY A 683 6.29 -13.84 16.15
C GLY A 683 6.06 -12.33 16.01
N GLY A 684 6.46 -11.75 14.88
CA GLY A 684 6.11 -10.37 14.51
C GLY A 684 4.63 -10.20 14.14
N ALA A 685 4.15 -8.96 14.21
CA ALA A 685 2.83 -8.58 13.75
C ALA A 685 2.82 -8.51 12.20
N PHE A 686 1.87 -9.20 11.59
CA PHE A 686 1.70 -9.23 10.13
C PHE A 686 0.34 -8.67 9.74
N HIS A 687 0.35 -7.72 8.83
CA HIS A 687 -0.83 -7.04 8.33
C HIS A 687 -0.79 -6.99 6.81
N VAL A 688 -1.94 -7.18 6.17
CA VAL A 688 -2.11 -7.01 4.72
C VAL A 688 -3.25 -6.04 4.45
N TRP A 689 -3.08 -5.22 3.43
CA TRP A 689 -4.09 -4.35 2.82
C TRP A 689 -4.25 -4.72 1.35
N GLU A 690 -5.15 -4.06 0.63
CA GLU A 690 -5.45 -4.38 -0.77
C GLU A 690 -4.19 -4.45 -1.67
N ASN A 691 -3.23 -3.56 -1.48
CA ASN A 691 -2.06 -3.42 -2.35
C ASN A 691 -0.69 -3.55 -1.62
N ARG A 692 -0.68 -3.80 -0.30
CA ARG A 692 0.54 -3.76 0.53
C ARG A 692 0.49 -4.80 1.65
N PHE A 693 1.64 -5.34 2.04
CA PHE A 693 1.81 -6.05 3.31
C PHE A 693 2.76 -5.28 4.21
N GLN A 694 2.63 -5.46 5.53
CA GLN A 694 3.59 -4.99 6.53
C GLN A 694 3.88 -6.09 7.54
N TYR A 695 5.15 -6.27 7.87
CA TYR A 695 5.64 -7.14 8.93
C TYR A 695 6.47 -6.35 9.92
N GLN A 696 6.09 -6.40 11.19
CA GLN A 696 6.71 -5.62 12.25
C GLN A 696 7.16 -6.50 13.41
N TYR A 697 8.38 -6.29 13.89
CA TYR A 697 8.89 -6.95 15.09
C TYR A 697 9.81 -6.02 15.88
N SER A 698 9.99 -6.29 17.17
CA SER A 698 10.96 -5.56 18.00
C SER A 698 12.28 -6.30 18.06
N GLU A 699 13.36 -5.57 17.85
CA GLU A 699 14.72 -6.08 17.96
C GLU A 699 15.43 -5.43 19.15
N THR A 700 16.20 -6.21 19.91
CA THR A 700 16.99 -5.71 21.04
C THR A 700 18.40 -6.26 21.00
N THR A 701 19.36 -5.35 20.90
CA THR A 701 20.77 -5.67 20.67
C THR A 701 21.65 -5.02 21.74
N PRO A 702 22.61 -5.76 22.33
CA PRO A 702 23.60 -5.15 23.22
C PRO A 702 24.52 -4.17 22.47
N LEU A 703 24.67 -2.95 23.00
CA LEU A 703 25.61 -1.94 22.48
C LEU A 703 27.07 -2.29 22.78
N GLY A 704 27.32 -3.02 23.88
CA GLY A 704 28.68 -3.39 24.28
C GLY A 704 29.57 -2.18 24.58
N GLY A 705 28.98 -1.06 25.00
CA GLY A 705 29.67 0.21 25.23
C GLY A 705 30.01 1.02 23.97
N GLN A 706 29.55 0.61 22.79
CA GLN A 706 29.62 1.42 21.57
C GLN A 706 28.56 2.52 21.58
N PRO A 707 28.80 3.63 20.86
CA PRO A 707 27.81 4.69 20.73
C PRO A 707 26.63 4.24 19.84
N ILE A 708 25.56 5.01 19.84
CA ILE A 708 24.27 4.59 19.24
C ILE A 708 24.33 4.54 17.71
N GLU A 709 25.15 5.40 17.11
CA GLU A 709 25.40 5.45 15.67
C GLU A 709 25.91 4.12 15.10
N ASP A 710 26.81 3.42 15.80
CA ASP A 710 27.31 2.10 15.38
C ASP A 710 26.17 1.06 15.31
N TYR A 711 25.24 1.12 16.25
CA TYR A 711 24.06 0.25 16.24
C TYR A 711 23.15 0.58 15.05
N ARG A 712 22.92 1.86 14.77
CA ARG A 712 22.08 2.29 13.63
C ARG A 712 22.69 1.85 12.31
N GLU A 713 23.99 2.07 12.11
CA GLU A 713 24.73 1.62 10.91
C GLU A 713 24.69 0.09 10.76
N SER A 714 24.97 -0.64 11.83
CA SER A 714 24.94 -2.12 11.77
C SER A 714 23.53 -2.67 11.50
N THR A 715 22.49 -2.02 12.02
CA THR A 715 21.09 -2.39 11.76
C THR A 715 20.73 -2.13 10.31
N ASP A 716 21.14 -0.98 9.76
CA ASP A 716 20.93 -0.63 8.36
C ASP A 716 21.50 -1.69 7.41
N LEU A 717 22.75 -2.10 7.64
CA LEU A 717 23.41 -3.17 6.86
C LEU A 717 22.73 -4.53 7.01
N VAL A 718 22.20 -4.85 8.19
CA VAL A 718 21.44 -6.09 8.42
C VAL A 718 20.13 -6.07 7.62
N LEU A 719 19.40 -4.95 7.61
CA LEU A 719 18.18 -4.81 6.83
C LEU A 719 18.43 -4.95 5.33
N ASP A 720 19.48 -4.32 4.80
CA ASP A 720 19.87 -4.47 3.39
C ASP A 720 20.20 -5.93 3.04
N GLY A 721 20.93 -6.63 3.92
CA GLY A 721 21.21 -8.05 3.77
C GLY A 721 19.96 -8.93 3.81
N GLN A 722 18.99 -8.62 4.68
CA GLN A 722 17.71 -9.34 4.77
C GLN A 722 16.84 -9.08 3.53
N LEU A 723 16.71 -7.84 3.08
CA LEU A 723 16.02 -7.50 1.83
C LEU A 723 16.66 -8.20 0.64
N GLY A 724 18.00 -8.25 0.58
CA GLY A 724 18.73 -9.01 -0.44
C GLY A 724 18.36 -10.50 -0.46
N GLN A 725 18.24 -11.13 0.71
CA GLN A 725 17.82 -12.54 0.82
C GLN A 725 16.36 -12.75 0.43
N LEU A 726 15.47 -11.82 0.82
CA LEU A 726 14.05 -11.87 0.49
C LEU A 726 13.78 -11.68 -1.01
N THR A 727 14.58 -10.85 -1.70
CA THR A 727 14.38 -10.48 -3.13
C THR A 727 14.16 -11.69 -4.04
N GLY A 728 14.86 -12.80 -3.79
CA GLY A 728 14.78 -14.00 -4.63
C GLY A 728 13.66 -14.98 -4.29
N LEU A 729 12.85 -14.69 -3.26
CA LEU A 729 11.83 -15.62 -2.77
C LEU A 729 10.50 -15.50 -3.51
N SER A 730 10.03 -14.28 -3.80
CA SER A 730 8.79 -14.01 -4.53
C SER A 730 8.74 -12.59 -5.10
N ASP A 731 7.80 -12.37 -6.03
CA ASP A 731 7.56 -11.05 -6.62
C ASP A 731 7.17 -10.01 -5.56
N ASN A 732 6.46 -10.42 -4.50
CA ASN A 732 6.07 -9.57 -3.38
C ASN A 732 7.28 -9.02 -2.61
N MET A 733 8.43 -9.70 -2.65
CA MET A 733 9.65 -9.29 -1.95
C MET A 733 10.57 -8.42 -2.80
N THR A 734 10.29 -8.28 -4.09
CA THR A 734 11.20 -7.66 -5.06
C THR A 734 11.39 -6.17 -4.77
N SER A 735 10.31 -5.42 -4.60
CA SER A 735 10.33 -3.99 -4.25
C SER A 735 10.01 -3.73 -2.77
N ALA A 736 10.02 -4.76 -1.92
CA ALA A 736 9.85 -4.58 -0.49
C ALA A 736 10.97 -3.69 0.08
N VAL A 737 10.59 -2.76 0.94
CA VAL A 737 11.46 -1.84 1.69
C VAL A 737 11.42 -2.20 3.18
N ALA A 738 12.41 -1.74 3.93
CA ALA A 738 12.47 -1.95 5.36
C ALA A 738 13.02 -0.72 6.06
N TRP A 739 12.66 -0.52 7.31
CA TRP A 739 13.21 0.53 8.15
C TRP A 739 13.11 0.16 9.63
N PHE A 740 13.73 0.99 10.47
CA PHE A 740 13.61 0.90 11.91
C PHE A 740 13.27 2.26 12.51
N GLY A 741 12.43 2.25 13.54
CA GLY A 741 12.01 3.47 14.25
C GLY A 741 13.00 3.94 15.30
N GLU A 742 12.50 4.80 16.19
CA GLU A 742 13.25 5.33 17.33
C GLU A 742 13.94 4.19 18.12
N THR A 743 15.23 4.36 18.34
CA THR A 743 16.03 3.41 19.10
C THR A 743 16.07 3.83 20.56
N THR A 744 15.41 3.06 21.42
CA THR A 744 15.46 3.30 22.87
C THR A 744 16.67 2.61 23.48
N VAL A 745 17.45 3.35 24.27
CA VAL A 745 18.61 2.79 24.99
C VAL A 745 18.28 2.63 26.47
N SER A 746 18.33 1.40 26.96
CA SER A 746 18.19 1.08 28.38
C SER A 746 19.40 0.31 28.87
N ALA A 747 20.21 0.96 29.71
CA ALA A 747 21.52 0.49 30.13
C ALA A 747 22.48 0.29 28.94
N ASP A 748 22.75 -0.95 28.53
CA ASP A 748 23.63 -1.30 27.40
C ASP A 748 22.87 -2.06 26.31
N LEU A 749 21.54 -1.90 26.25
CA LEU A 749 20.67 -2.51 25.26
C LEU A 749 20.01 -1.41 24.43
N ALA A 750 20.11 -1.53 23.11
CA ALA A 750 19.36 -0.74 22.14
C ALA A 750 18.17 -1.55 21.63
N THR A 751 16.98 -0.97 21.68
CA THR A 751 15.74 -1.60 21.22
C THR A 751 15.08 -0.72 20.16
N SER A 752 14.82 -1.30 18.99
CA SER A 752 14.13 -0.63 17.88
C SER A 752 12.97 -1.49 17.38
N THR A 753 11.97 -0.82 16.82
CA THR A 753 10.91 -1.48 16.06
C THR A 753 11.32 -1.55 14.60
N ILE A 754 11.41 -2.76 14.06
CA ILE A 754 11.75 -3.04 12.67
C ILE A 754 10.47 -3.25 11.89
N VAL A 755 10.39 -2.65 10.71
CA VAL A 755 9.24 -2.76 9.80
C VAL A 755 9.75 -3.17 8.42
N PHE A 756 9.12 -4.19 7.84
CA PHE A 756 9.23 -4.54 6.44
C PHE A 756 7.90 -4.26 5.78
N GLU A 757 7.91 -3.58 4.64
CA GLU A 757 6.72 -3.28 3.87
C GLU A 757 6.96 -3.56 2.40
N GLY A 758 5.99 -4.14 1.71
CA GLY A 758 6.15 -4.48 0.30
C GLY A 758 4.84 -4.58 -0.44
N PRO A 759 4.91 -4.72 -1.78
CA PRO A 759 3.73 -4.88 -2.60
C PRO A 759 3.03 -6.20 -2.24
N TYR A 760 1.71 -6.13 -2.22
CA TYR A 760 0.86 -7.29 -2.03
C TYR A 760 -0.34 -7.10 -2.92
N SER A 761 -0.64 -8.02 -3.83
CA SER A 761 -1.94 -7.98 -4.48
C SER A 761 -2.84 -8.80 -3.58
N ALA A 762 -3.79 -8.16 -2.90
CA ALA A 762 -5.04 -8.85 -2.64
C ALA A 762 -5.61 -9.14 -4.03
N THR A 763 -5.26 -10.28 -4.64
CA THR A 763 -6.03 -10.83 -5.75
C THR A 763 -7.47 -10.63 -5.35
N ALA A 764 -8.19 -9.77 -6.10
CA ALA A 764 -9.51 -9.23 -5.75
C ALA A 764 -10.17 -10.28 -4.89
N ALA A 765 -10.28 -10.00 -3.57
CA ALA A 765 -10.63 -11.02 -2.58
C ALA A 765 -11.66 -11.87 -3.27
N ASP A 766 -11.36 -13.16 -3.47
CA ASP A 766 -12.40 -13.99 -4.03
C ASP A 766 -13.62 -13.69 -3.17
N VAL A 767 -14.67 -13.18 -3.80
CA VAL A 767 -15.94 -12.84 -3.16
C VAL A 767 -17.01 -13.78 -3.71
N VAL A 768 -16.62 -14.64 -4.64
CA VAL A 768 -17.49 -15.59 -5.30
C VAL A 768 -17.44 -16.85 -4.48
N ALA A 769 -18.25 -16.87 -3.43
CA ALA A 769 -18.44 -18.08 -2.64
C ALA A 769 -18.70 -19.29 -3.55
N PRO A 770 -18.20 -20.48 -3.19
CA PRO A 770 -18.43 -21.70 -3.96
C PRO A 770 -19.92 -21.95 -4.19
N SER A 771 -20.25 -22.78 -5.17
CA SER A 771 -21.63 -23.21 -5.36
C SER A 771 -22.13 -23.95 -4.10
N PRO A 772 -23.41 -23.83 -3.71
CA PRO A 772 -23.97 -24.63 -2.62
C PRO A 772 -23.77 -26.13 -2.90
N PRO A 773 -23.28 -26.92 -1.93
CA PRO A 773 -23.14 -28.35 -2.09
C PRO A 773 -24.44 -29.01 -2.55
N THR A 774 -24.33 -29.96 -3.49
CA THR A 774 -25.49 -30.63 -4.10
C THR A 774 -25.47 -32.13 -3.84
N GLY A 775 -26.62 -32.78 -4.00
CA GLY A 775 -26.71 -34.24 -3.85
C GLY A 775 -26.50 -34.72 -2.41
N VAL A 776 -26.83 -33.89 -1.42
CA VAL A 776 -26.70 -34.24 -0.01
C VAL A 776 -27.62 -35.41 0.32
N VAL A 777 -27.04 -36.48 0.84
CA VAL A 777 -27.73 -37.66 1.37
C VAL A 777 -27.30 -37.85 2.82
N ALA A 778 -28.26 -38.19 3.67
CA ALA A 778 -28.00 -38.54 5.07
C ALA A 778 -28.57 -39.93 5.34
N VAL A 779 -27.75 -40.79 5.95
CA VAL A 779 -28.10 -42.17 6.32
C VAL A 779 -27.87 -42.33 7.81
N SER A 780 -28.92 -42.72 8.53
CA SER A 780 -28.81 -43.06 9.95
C SER A 780 -28.37 -44.51 10.12
N ALA A 781 -27.48 -44.75 11.08
CA ALA A 781 -27.19 -46.07 11.60
C ALA A 781 -26.74 -46.00 13.06
N ASN A 782 -27.35 -46.78 13.96
CA ASN A 782 -26.86 -46.94 15.34
C ASN A 782 -26.63 -45.61 16.12
N GLY A 783 -27.49 -44.62 15.94
CA GLY A 783 -27.42 -43.32 16.62
C GLY A 783 -26.36 -42.35 16.06
N SER A 784 -25.74 -42.70 14.93
CA SER A 784 -24.93 -41.79 14.13
C SER A 784 -25.62 -41.48 12.81
N VAL A 785 -25.20 -40.38 12.17
CA VAL A 785 -25.65 -40.01 10.83
C VAL A 785 -24.44 -39.83 9.93
N THR A 786 -24.37 -40.61 8.85
CA THR A 786 -23.40 -40.40 7.78
C THR A 786 -24.00 -39.53 6.70
N LEU A 787 -23.36 -38.40 6.42
CA LEU A 787 -23.67 -37.48 5.35
C LEU A 787 -22.69 -37.65 4.20
N SER A 788 -23.20 -37.62 2.96
CA SER A 788 -22.38 -37.53 1.76
C SER A 788 -22.99 -36.56 0.76
N TRP A 789 -22.15 -35.92 -0.05
CA TRP A 789 -22.58 -34.95 -1.07
C TRP A 789 -21.66 -35.01 -2.30
N ASN A 790 -22.07 -34.39 -3.39
CA ASN A 790 -21.21 -34.26 -4.57
C ASN A 790 -20.08 -33.28 -4.26
N ALA A 791 -18.85 -33.63 -4.64
CA ALA A 791 -17.73 -32.70 -4.55
C ALA A 791 -17.99 -31.45 -5.40
N ASN A 792 -17.71 -30.30 -4.81
CA ASN A 792 -17.74 -29.01 -5.45
C ASN A 792 -16.64 -28.91 -6.52
N PRO A 793 -16.94 -28.44 -7.74
CA PRO A 793 -15.99 -28.42 -8.85
C PRO A 793 -15.01 -27.22 -8.79
N GLU A 794 -15.18 -26.30 -7.85
CA GLU A 794 -14.38 -25.10 -7.71
C GLU A 794 -12.90 -25.45 -7.37
N PRO A 795 -11.92 -24.95 -8.14
CA PRO A 795 -10.51 -25.32 -8.00
C PRO A 795 -9.83 -24.74 -6.74
N ASP A 796 -10.45 -23.77 -6.10
CA ASP A 796 -10.03 -23.06 -4.88
C ASP A 796 -10.82 -23.48 -3.64
N LEU A 797 -11.62 -24.53 -3.72
CA LEU A 797 -12.34 -25.11 -2.59
C LEU A 797 -11.36 -25.45 -1.45
N SER A 798 -11.61 -24.89 -0.26
CA SER A 798 -10.84 -25.16 0.96
C SER A 798 -11.51 -26.18 1.87
N GLY A 799 -12.84 -26.39 1.77
CA GLY A 799 -13.51 -27.49 2.45
C GLY A 799 -14.99 -27.26 2.69
N TYR A 800 -15.55 -27.99 3.66
CA TYR A 800 -16.98 -27.96 3.98
C TYR A 800 -17.28 -27.80 5.46
N PHE A 801 -18.38 -27.11 5.77
CA PHE A 801 -18.98 -27.06 7.10
C PHE A 801 -20.34 -27.77 7.09
N VAL A 802 -20.54 -28.65 8.05
CA VAL A 802 -21.77 -29.40 8.29
C VAL A 802 -22.46 -28.80 9.51
N GLN A 803 -23.74 -28.47 9.35
CA GLN A 803 -24.54 -27.84 10.38
C GLN A 803 -25.81 -28.66 10.64
N ARG A 804 -26.15 -28.85 11.92
CA ARG A 804 -27.25 -29.69 12.40
C ARG A 804 -28.30 -28.88 13.16
N SER A 805 -29.58 -29.23 13.01
CA SER A 805 -30.70 -28.72 13.79
C SER A 805 -31.67 -29.85 14.16
N VAL A 806 -32.34 -29.70 15.30
CA VAL A 806 -33.50 -30.53 15.72
C VAL A 806 -34.85 -29.91 15.30
N VAL A 807 -34.80 -28.77 14.60
CA VAL A 807 -35.97 -28.03 14.08
C VAL A 807 -35.76 -27.77 12.58
N ALA A 808 -36.74 -28.15 11.76
CA ALA A 808 -36.74 -27.88 10.33
C ALA A 808 -36.55 -26.37 10.04
N GLY A 809 -35.60 -26.04 9.16
CA GLY A 809 -35.26 -24.64 8.84
C GLY A 809 -34.35 -23.94 9.87
N GLY A 810 -33.83 -24.66 10.88
CA GLY A 810 -32.88 -24.15 11.86
C GLY A 810 -33.52 -23.59 13.16
N PRO A 811 -32.72 -22.96 14.03
CA PRO A 811 -31.30 -22.59 13.84
C PRO A 811 -30.37 -23.81 13.84
N TYR A 812 -29.38 -23.80 12.94
CA TYR A 812 -28.38 -24.86 12.85
C TYR A 812 -27.16 -24.56 13.73
N SER A 813 -26.54 -25.60 14.26
CA SER A 813 -25.28 -25.55 15.00
C SER A 813 -24.22 -26.33 14.23
N LEU A 814 -23.01 -25.78 14.18
CA LEU A 814 -21.88 -26.42 13.52
C LEU A 814 -21.48 -27.72 14.24
N VAL A 815 -21.31 -28.82 13.51
CA VAL A 815 -20.91 -30.13 14.08
C VAL A 815 -19.46 -30.50 13.78
N ASN A 816 -18.81 -29.82 12.84
CA ASN A 816 -17.35 -29.91 12.60
C ASN A 816 -16.69 -28.53 12.80
N PRO A 817 -15.74 -28.36 13.75
CA PRO A 817 -15.16 -27.05 14.06
C PRO A 817 -14.14 -26.55 13.02
N LEU A 818 -13.70 -27.40 12.10
CA LEU A 818 -12.76 -27.08 11.01
C LEU A 818 -13.32 -27.56 9.66
N PRO A 819 -13.01 -26.88 8.54
CA PRO A 819 -13.45 -27.29 7.21
C PRO A 819 -13.02 -28.74 6.88
N LEU A 820 -13.95 -29.54 6.39
CA LEU A 820 -13.69 -30.91 5.92
C LEU A 820 -13.15 -30.88 4.50
N GLN A 821 -12.07 -31.62 4.22
CA GLN A 821 -11.53 -31.79 2.87
C GLN A 821 -12.33 -32.84 2.07
N GLU A 822 -12.86 -33.83 2.76
CA GLU A 822 -13.66 -34.90 2.19
C GLU A 822 -15.13 -34.48 2.00
N ASN A 823 -15.82 -35.10 1.04
CA ASN A 823 -17.25 -34.91 0.77
C ASN A 823 -18.17 -35.90 1.52
N VAL A 824 -17.66 -36.43 2.64
CA VAL A 824 -18.35 -37.35 3.55
C VAL A 824 -18.08 -36.92 4.99
N PHE A 825 -19.10 -36.98 5.84
CA PHE A 825 -19.00 -36.67 7.27
C PHE A 825 -19.84 -37.64 8.10
N VAL A 826 -19.29 -38.12 9.22
CA VAL A 826 -20.02 -38.95 10.19
C VAL A 826 -20.27 -38.14 11.44
N ASP A 827 -21.53 -37.81 11.70
CA ASP A 827 -21.98 -37.25 12.97
C ASP A 827 -22.19 -38.39 13.97
N SER A 828 -21.12 -38.76 14.69
CA SER A 828 -21.13 -39.80 15.71
C SER A 828 -21.90 -39.41 16.98
N GLU A 829 -22.22 -38.13 17.14
CA GLU A 829 -22.96 -37.58 18.29
C GLU A 829 -24.38 -37.14 17.89
N ALA A 830 -24.95 -37.73 16.82
CA ALA A 830 -26.29 -37.41 16.33
C ALA A 830 -27.38 -37.73 17.38
N GLY A 831 -27.24 -38.86 18.09
CA GLY A 831 -28.23 -39.33 19.04
C GLY A 831 -29.52 -39.78 18.34
N ALA A 832 -30.63 -39.93 19.09
CA ALA A 832 -31.91 -40.33 18.50
C ALA A 832 -32.82 -39.13 18.21
N GLY A 833 -33.61 -39.24 17.15
CA GLY A 833 -34.67 -38.31 16.77
C GLY A 833 -34.50 -37.71 15.37
N GLN A 834 -35.47 -36.90 14.98
CA GLN A 834 -35.46 -36.20 13.70
C GLN A 834 -34.41 -35.09 13.67
N LEU A 835 -33.50 -35.16 12.72
CA LEU A 835 -32.41 -34.22 12.53
C LEU A 835 -32.45 -33.62 11.12
N HIS A 836 -32.01 -32.37 11.04
CA HIS A 836 -31.95 -31.58 9.83
C HIS A 836 -30.52 -31.11 9.61
N TYR A 837 -29.96 -31.41 8.44
CA TYR A 837 -28.60 -31.02 8.09
C TYR A 837 -28.56 -30.12 6.87
N VAL A 838 -27.66 -29.15 6.92
CA VAL A 838 -27.24 -28.35 5.77
C VAL A 838 -25.72 -28.33 5.72
N ILE A 839 -25.18 -28.17 4.51
CA ILE A 839 -23.74 -28.16 4.25
C ILE A 839 -23.41 -26.91 3.47
N THR A 840 -22.37 -26.22 3.89
CA THR A 840 -21.77 -25.09 3.16
C THR A 840 -20.37 -25.46 2.71
N ALA A 841 -19.95 -24.89 1.59
CA ALA A 841 -18.60 -25.00 1.05
C ALA A 841 -17.87 -23.68 1.33
N ILE A 842 -16.59 -23.77 1.64
CA ILE A 842 -15.71 -22.62 1.86
C ILE A 842 -14.51 -22.72 0.93
N ASP A 843 -14.14 -21.63 0.29
CA ASP A 843 -12.93 -21.54 -0.54
C ASP A 843 -11.70 -21.14 0.29
N ALA A 844 -10.53 -21.12 -0.35
CA ALA A 844 -9.26 -20.73 0.27
C ALA A 844 -9.18 -19.25 0.67
N SER A 845 -10.20 -18.45 0.33
CA SER A 845 -10.34 -17.02 0.63
C SER A 845 -11.44 -16.75 1.69
N ASP A 846 -11.92 -17.80 2.37
CA ASP A 846 -12.94 -17.77 3.43
C ASP A 846 -14.35 -17.34 2.99
N ASN A 847 -14.72 -17.43 1.70
CA ASN A 847 -16.12 -17.21 1.31
C ASN A 847 -16.95 -18.49 1.49
N GLU A 848 -17.96 -18.39 2.33
CA GLU A 848 -18.90 -19.48 2.59
C GLU A 848 -20.09 -19.42 1.63
N SER A 849 -20.40 -20.54 0.98
CA SER A 849 -21.53 -20.67 0.06
C SER A 849 -22.88 -20.53 0.76
N LEU A 850 -23.96 -20.38 -0.03
CA LEU A 850 -25.29 -20.61 0.53
C LEU A 850 -25.41 -22.08 0.98
N PRO A 851 -26.18 -22.38 2.03
CA PRO A 851 -26.39 -23.75 2.46
C PRO A 851 -26.97 -24.61 1.34
N SER A 852 -26.58 -25.89 1.32
CA SER A 852 -27.22 -26.93 0.53
C SER A 852 -28.73 -27.00 0.78
N LEU A 853 -29.44 -27.78 -0.04
CA LEU A 853 -30.79 -28.18 0.31
C LEU A 853 -30.76 -28.98 1.62
N GLU A 854 -31.61 -28.58 2.57
CA GLU A 854 -31.75 -29.29 3.84
C GLU A 854 -32.12 -30.76 3.58
N VAL A 855 -31.36 -31.66 4.20
CA VAL A 855 -31.69 -33.07 4.28
C VAL A 855 -32.24 -33.36 5.67
N THR A 856 -33.40 -34.01 5.72
CA THR A 856 -33.99 -34.51 6.96
C THR A 856 -33.72 -36.00 7.07
N VAL A 857 -33.22 -36.44 8.22
CA VAL A 857 -33.01 -37.84 8.55
C VAL A 857 -33.58 -38.11 9.93
N GLU A 858 -34.25 -39.25 10.08
CA GLU A 858 -34.59 -39.76 11.41
C GLU A 858 -33.40 -40.56 11.91
N SER A 859 -32.69 -40.06 12.93
CA SER A 859 -31.62 -40.83 13.55
C SER A 859 -32.19 -41.78 14.58
N THR A 860 -31.87 -43.07 14.44
CA THR A 860 -32.38 -44.14 15.30
C THR A 860 -31.23 -44.80 16.03
N ILE A 861 -31.40 -45.05 17.33
CA ILE A 861 -30.51 -45.95 18.08
C ILE A 861 -31.11 -47.34 17.95
N ASP A 862 -30.45 -48.22 17.21
CA ASP A 862 -31.01 -49.52 16.84
C ASP A 862 -30.63 -50.63 17.83
N ILE A 863 -29.82 -50.35 18.86
CA ILE A 863 -29.39 -51.35 19.85
C ILE A 863 -29.85 -50.95 21.25
N LEU A 864 -30.59 -51.83 21.91
CA LEU A 864 -30.98 -51.70 23.31
C LEU A 864 -30.27 -52.76 24.15
N VAL A 865 -29.40 -52.35 25.09
CA VAL A 865 -28.72 -53.26 26.01
C VAL A 865 -29.36 -53.18 27.39
N ILE A 866 -30.06 -54.26 27.79
CA ILE A 866 -30.84 -54.30 29.03
C ILE A 866 -30.03 -54.92 30.17
N ASN A 867 -30.06 -54.30 31.34
CA ASN A 867 -29.56 -54.93 32.55
C ASN A 867 -30.54 -56.03 33.05
N GLY A 868 -30.32 -57.27 32.62
CA GLY A 868 -31.14 -58.41 33.03
C GLY A 868 -30.83 -58.98 34.42
N TYR A 869 -29.90 -58.38 35.18
CA TYR A 869 -29.46 -58.90 36.48
C TYR A 869 -29.35 -57.79 37.55
N PHE A 870 -30.07 -57.93 38.67
CA PHE A 870 -29.92 -57.00 39.79
C PHE A 870 -28.59 -57.27 40.51
N ASP A 871 -27.68 -56.30 40.45
CA ASP A 871 -26.42 -56.37 41.19
C ASP A 871 -26.06 -55.02 41.81
N ALA A 872 -25.86 -55.01 43.14
CA ALA A 872 -25.32 -53.85 43.83
C ALA A 872 -23.80 -53.64 43.61
N GLY A 873 -23.14 -54.50 42.81
CA GLY A 873 -21.69 -54.56 42.63
C GLY A 873 -21.16 -54.76 41.20
N ASN A 874 -21.97 -54.56 40.14
CA ASN A 874 -21.51 -54.51 38.74
C ASN A 874 -20.81 -55.80 38.22
N SER A 875 -21.50 -56.95 38.24
CA SER A 875 -21.02 -58.29 37.82
C SER A 875 -20.57 -58.48 36.35
N GLY A 876 -20.41 -57.41 35.56
CA GLY A 876 -19.78 -57.47 34.25
C GLY A 876 -20.64 -58.04 33.11
N TYR A 877 -21.87 -58.50 33.36
CA TYR A 877 -22.74 -59.10 32.33
C TYR A 877 -23.18 -58.11 31.24
N GLN A 878 -23.74 -56.95 31.64
CA GLN A 878 -24.11 -55.87 30.71
C GLN A 878 -22.87 -55.11 30.24
N VAL A 879 -21.99 -54.76 31.17
CA VAL A 879 -20.76 -53.96 30.90
C VAL A 879 -19.89 -54.60 29.84
N THR A 880 -19.75 -55.93 29.79
CA THR A 880 -18.94 -56.57 28.72
C THR A 880 -19.51 -56.32 27.32
N TYR A 881 -20.84 -56.19 27.17
CA TYR A 881 -21.41 -55.79 25.88
C TYR A 881 -21.15 -54.31 25.60
N LEU A 882 -21.30 -53.45 26.61
CA LEU A 882 -21.05 -52.01 26.47
C LEU A 882 -19.59 -51.74 26.06
N ASP A 883 -18.62 -52.35 26.73
CA ASP A 883 -17.20 -52.21 26.43
C ASP A 883 -16.86 -52.62 24.98
N VAL A 884 -17.50 -53.68 24.47
CA VAL A 884 -17.27 -54.14 23.09
C VAL A 884 -17.97 -53.24 22.08
N LEU A 885 -19.19 -52.75 22.39
CA LEU A 885 -19.91 -51.80 21.54
C LEU A 885 -19.17 -50.46 21.45
N ASP A 886 -18.69 -49.94 22.59
CA ASP A 886 -17.85 -48.74 22.67
C ASP A 886 -16.56 -48.95 21.85
N GLY A 887 -15.91 -50.13 22.00
CA GLY A 887 -14.72 -50.49 21.23
C GLY A 887 -14.95 -50.65 19.72
N LEU A 888 -16.19 -50.94 19.30
CA LEU A 888 -16.62 -51.01 17.90
C LEU A 888 -17.16 -49.66 17.38
N GLY A 889 -17.31 -48.65 18.23
CA GLY A 889 -17.93 -47.37 17.87
C GLY A 889 -19.42 -47.46 17.52
N ILE A 890 -20.13 -48.50 18.00
CA ILE A 890 -21.54 -48.73 17.71
C ILE A 890 -22.39 -48.13 18.83
N GLY A 891 -23.26 -47.18 18.50
CA GLY A 891 -24.15 -46.55 19.48
C GLY A 891 -25.23 -47.51 19.99
N TYR A 892 -25.57 -47.35 21.28
CA TYR A 892 -26.58 -48.16 21.96
C TYR A 892 -27.32 -47.34 23.02
N GLN A 893 -28.50 -47.81 23.39
CA GLN A 893 -29.21 -47.39 24.59
C GLN A 893 -29.01 -48.44 25.68
N ALA A 894 -28.37 -48.07 26.79
CA ALA A 894 -28.33 -48.92 27.96
C ALA A 894 -29.60 -48.66 28.80
N TRP A 895 -30.27 -49.73 29.23
CA TRP A 895 -31.45 -49.62 30.09
C TRP A 895 -31.31 -50.52 31.30
N ASP A 896 -31.31 -49.93 32.48
CA ASP A 896 -31.36 -50.66 33.74
C ASP A 896 -32.79 -50.62 34.32
N PRO A 897 -33.54 -51.74 34.29
CA PRO A 897 -34.91 -51.78 34.78
C PRO A 897 -35.08 -51.44 36.27
N PHE A 898 -33.98 -51.47 37.03
CA PHE A 898 -33.93 -51.18 38.46
C PHE A 898 -33.60 -49.70 38.75
N VAL A 899 -33.05 -48.97 37.77
CA VAL A 899 -32.70 -47.55 37.85
C VAL A 899 -33.60 -46.68 36.97
N ASP A 900 -33.77 -47.06 35.71
CA ASP A 900 -34.46 -46.27 34.67
C ASP A 900 -35.98 -46.53 34.62
N GLY A 901 -36.44 -47.60 35.28
CA GLY A 901 -37.85 -47.97 35.40
C GLY A 901 -38.21 -49.28 34.68
N PRO A 902 -39.41 -49.82 34.91
CA PRO A 902 -39.80 -51.12 34.38
C PRO A 902 -39.83 -51.10 32.85
N LEU A 903 -39.36 -52.18 32.23
CA LEU A 903 -39.47 -52.40 30.80
C LEU A 903 -40.95 -52.45 30.38
N THR A 904 -41.26 -51.89 29.23
CA THR A 904 -42.63 -51.83 28.69
C THR A 904 -42.66 -52.34 27.25
N THR A 905 -43.84 -52.76 26.79
CA THR A 905 -44.07 -53.10 25.38
C THR A 905 -43.69 -51.94 24.46
N ALA A 906 -43.98 -50.69 24.87
CA ALA A 906 -43.67 -49.51 24.08
C ALA A 906 -42.15 -49.34 23.87
N LEU A 907 -41.36 -49.48 24.94
CA LEU A 907 -39.91 -49.40 24.85
C LEU A 907 -39.34 -50.49 23.93
N LEU A 908 -39.75 -51.75 24.08
CA LEU A 908 -39.23 -52.82 23.21
C LEU A 908 -39.68 -52.66 21.75
N ALA A 909 -40.88 -52.10 21.51
CA ALA A 909 -41.39 -51.88 20.16
C ALA A 909 -40.54 -50.86 19.37
N GLU A 910 -39.84 -49.93 20.04
CA GLU A 910 -38.90 -48.99 19.41
C GLU A 910 -37.71 -49.68 18.75
N TYR A 911 -37.38 -50.90 19.18
CA TYR A 911 -36.23 -51.68 18.67
C TYR A 911 -36.66 -52.86 17.81
N THR A 912 -37.89 -52.89 17.30
CA THR A 912 -38.38 -54.03 16.50
C THR A 912 -37.55 -54.23 15.22
N ASP A 913 -37.06 -53.15 14.62
CA ASP A 913 -36.14 -53.20 13.47
C ASP A 913 -34.65 -53.23 13.89
N GLY A 914 -34.39 -53.14 15.19
CA GLY A 914 -33.07 -53.12 15.82
C GLY A 914 -32.75 -54.42 16.57
N VAL A 915 -31.90 -54.36 17.59
CA VAL A 915 -31.43 -55.49 18.41
C VAL A 915 -31.62 -55.19 19.89
N VAL A 916 -32.30 -56.09 20.58
CA VAL A 916 -32.36 -56.11 22.05
C VAL A 916 -31.33 -57.11 22.56
N ILE A 917 -30.36 -56.63 23.32
CA ILE A 917 -29.36 -57.45 23.99
C ILE A 917 -29.75 -57.59 25.46
N TRP A 918 -29.98 -58.83 25.88
CA TRP A 918 -30.48 -59.17 27.21
C TRP A 918 -29.59 -60.20 27.90
N PRO A 919 -28.52 -59.76 28.58
CA PRO A 919 -27.76 -60.63 29.47
C PRO A 919 -28.54 -60.92 30.76
N VAL A 920 -28.72 -62.19 31.10
CA VAL A 920 -29.29 -62.64 32.38
C VAL A 920 -28.22 -63.26 33.27
N GLY A 921 -28.29 -62.99 34.57
CA GLY A 921 -27.33 -63.52 35.55
C GLY A 921 -27.78 -64.85 36.17
N TYR A 922 -27.19 -65.16 37.33
CA TYR A 922 -27.53 -66.37 38.08
C TYR A 922 -28.88 -66.21 38.80
N PHE A 923 -29.84 -67.08 38.50
CA PHE A 923 -31.13 -67.09 39.18
C PHE A 923 -30.96 -67.48 40.65
N HIS A 924 -31.23 -66.53 41.55
CA HIS A 924 -31.16 -66.72 43.00
C HIS A 924 -32.53 -66.42 43.63
N SER A 925 -32.91 -67.16 44.66
CA SER A 925 -34.22 -67.01 45.34
C SER A 925 -34.42 -65.63 46.00
N GLY A 926 -33.34 -64.85 46.19
CA GLY A 926 -33.37 -63.48 46.70
C GLY A 926 -33.69 -62.39 45.67
N TYR A 927 -33.67 -62.68 44.36
CA TYR A 927 -33.88 -61.69 43.29
C TYR A 927 -34.95 -62.16 42.29
N PRO A 928 -36.23 -62.17 42.68
CA PRO A 928 -37.30 -62.74 41.87
C PRO A 928 -37.76 -61.76 40.78
N ASP A 929 -36.95 -61.49 39.75
CA ASP A 929 -37.43 -60.99 38.44
C ASP A 929 -36.38 -60.93 37.30
N GLN A 930 -35.37 -61.80 37.22
CA GLN A 930 -34.32 -61.68 36.16
C GLN A 930 -34.87 -61.89 34.73
N LEU A 931 -35.77 -62.87 34.57
CA LEU A 931 -36.65 -63.03 33.40
C LEU A 931 -37.97 -63.68 33.85
N GLY A 932 -38.69 -63.03 34.78
CA GLY A 932 -39.96 -63.54 35.31
C GLY A 932 -41.09 -63.55 34.27
N PRO A 933 -42.28 -64.09 34.62
CA PRO A 933 -43.40 -64.23 33.67
C PRO A 933 -43.80 -62.93 32.94
N ALA A 934 -43.66 -61.77 33.59
CA ALA A 934 -43.97 -60.47 32.98
C ALA A 934 -42.94 -60.09 31.89
N ARG A 935 -41.64 -60.25 32.17
CA ARG A 935 -40.56 -59.97 31.21
C ARG A 935 -40.53 -60.99 30.06
N GLN A 936 -40.88 -62.25 30.35
CA GLN A 936 -41.08 -63.27 29.31
C GLN A 936 -42.24 -62.89 28.37
N ALA A 937 -43.35 -62.37 28.90
CA ALA A 937 -44.46 -61.91 28.08
C ALA A 937 -44.06 -60.76 27.15
N LEU A 938 -43.29 -59.79 27.67
CA LEU A 938 -42.75 -58.67 26.89
C LEU A 938 -41.82 -59.15 25.75
N LEU A 939 -40.89 -60.06 26.04
CA LEU A 939 -40.01 -60.61 25.01
C LEU A 939 -40.77 -61.42 23.96
N MET A 940 -41.77 -62.22 24.37
CA MET A 940 -42.59 -62.95 23.42
C MET A 940 -43.38 -62.00 22.51
N GLU A 941 -43.90 -60.90 23.04
CA GLU A 941 -44.59 -59.87 22.25
C GLU A 941 -43.63 -59.17 21.28
N TYR A 942 -42.43 -58.81 21.73
CA TYR A 942 -41.38 -58.22 20.90
C TYR A 942 -40.94 -59.16 19.76
N LEU A 943 -40.64 -60.42 20.07
CA LEU A 943 -40.28 -61.43 19.06
C LEU A 943 -41.44 -61.71 18.11
N GLN A 944 -42.69 -61.71 18.59
CA GLN A 944 -43.87 -61.83 17.73
C GLN A 944 -44.01 -60.67 16.75
N GLY A 945 -43.55 -59.47 17.14
CA GLY A 945 -43.47 -58.28 16.28
C GLY A 945 -42.34 -58.33 15.25
N GLY A 946 -41.45 -59.31 15.33
CA GLY A 946 -40.32 -59.50 14.43
C GLY A 946 -38.97 -59.03 14.96
N GLY A 947 -38.91 -58.62 16.22
CA GLY A 947 -37.70 -58.07 16.84
C GLY A 947 -36.51 -59.02 16.93
N ASN A 948 -35.29 -58.48 16.91
CA ASN A 948 -34.06 -59.28 17.06
C ASN A 948 -33.59 -59.34 18.52
N LEU A 949 -33.23 -60.52 19.01
CA LEU A 949 -32.85 -60.74 20.42
C LEU A 949 -31.49 -61.44 20.56
N VAL A 950 -30.59 -60.85 21.32
CA VAL A 950 -29.41 -61.53 21.87
C VAL A 950 -29.71 -61.88 23.31
N LEU A 951 -29.81 -63.17 23.63
CA LEU A 951 -30.03 -63.66 24.99
C LEU A 951 -28.80 -64.44 25.44
N SER A 952 -28.14 -64.00 26.51
CA SER A 952 -27.01 -64.71 27.10
C SER A 952 -27.17 -64.84 28.60
N GLY A 953 -26.56 -65.86 29.22
CA GLY A 953 -26.58 -65.91 30.67
C GLY A 953 -26.19 -67.22 31.32
N ALA A 954 -25.89 -67.13 32.62
CA ALA A 954 -25.54 -68.28 33.44
C ALA A 954 -26.78 -69.14 33.71
N TYR A 955 -26.83 -70.33 33.10
CA TYR A 955 -27.96 -71.25 33.20
C TYR A 955 -29.31 -70.72 32.70
N ALA A 956 -29.30 -69.63 31.93
CA ALA A 956 -30.49 -68.93 31.46
C ALA A 956 -31.53 -69.87 30.84
N THR A 957 -31.04 -70.76 29.99
CA THR A 957 -31.83 -71.66 29.16
C THR A 957 -32.51 -72.76 29.98
N ALA A 958 -31.87 -73.16 31.07
CA ALA A 958 -32.36 -74.19 31.95
C ALA A 958 -33.53 -73.72 32.83
N TYR A 959 -33.54 -72.44 33.20
CA TYR A 959 -34.69 -71.82 33.89
C TYR A 959 -35.86 -71.53 32.94
N LEU A 960 -35.58 -71.42 31.64
CA LEU A 960 -36.59 -71.14 30.61
C LEU A 960 -37.16 -72.41 29.97
N ASP A 961 -36.60 -73.60 30.23
CA ASP A 961 -36.94 -74.87 29.57
C ASP A 961 -38.44 -75.17 29.49
N THR A 962 -39.20 -74.81 30.52
CA THR A 962 -40.65 -75.06 30.58
C THR A 962 -41.52 -73.90 30.10
N THR A 963 -40.92 -72.84 29.56
CA THR A 963 -41.60 -71.61 29.17
C THR A 963 -41.99 -71.59 27.70
N ALA A 964 -43.03 -70.82 27.38
CA ALA A 964 -43.45 -70.60 25.99
C ALA A 964 -42.40 -69.81 25.19
N LEU A 965 -41.64 -68.92 25.83
CA LEU A 965 -40.54 -68.18 25.20
C LEU A 965 -39.50 -69.17 24.64
N PHE A 966 -39.09 -70.14 25.46
CA PHE A 966 -38.05 -71.10 25.10
C PHE A 966 -38.50 -72.11 24.04
N SER A 967 -39.72 -72.63 24.15
CA SER A 967 -40.25 -73.66 23.25
C SER A 967 -40.83 -73.12 21.94
N ASN A 968 -41.53 -71.98 21.96
CA ASN A 968 -42.28 -71.47 20.80
C ASN A 968 -41.58 -70.34 20.04
N TYR A 969 -40.64 -69.63 20.66
CA TYR A 969 -39.95 -68.50 20.03
C TYR A 969 -38.46 -68.74 19.84
N LEU A 970 -37.80 -69.41 20.80
CA LEU A 970 -36.39 -69.77 20.67
C LEU A 970 -36.19 -71.18 20.08
N PHE A 971 -37.23 -72.02 20.10
CA PHE A 971 -37.22 -73.41 19.62
C PHE A 971 -36.09 -74.25 20.24
N LEU A 972 -35.95 -74.18 21.55
CA LEU A 972 -34.90 -74.84 22.30
C LEU A 972 -35.46 -75.90 23.24
N GLN A 973 -34.65 -76.91 23.51
CA GLN A 973 -34.82 -77.85 24.61
C GLN A 973 -33.54 -77.85 25.47
N HIS A 974 -33.70 -77.82 26.79
CA HIS A 974 -32.59 -77.95 27.72
C HIS A 974 -32.27 -79.43 27.95
N GLU A 975 -30.97 -79.79 27.98
CA GLU A 975 -30.54 -81.17 28.20
C GLU A 975 -29.90 -81.34 29.59
N GLN A 976 -28.91 -80.49 29.92
CA GLN A 976 -28.19 -80.57 31.18
C GLN A 976 -27.45 -79.28 31.55
N TRP A 977 -27.02 -79.23 32.80
CA TRP A 977 -26.30 -78.13 33.44
C TRP A 977 -24.80 -78.45 33.53
N ASP A 978 -23.95 -77.42 33.48
CA ASP A 978 -22.51 -77.46 33.79
C ASP A 978 -21.73 -78.60 33.11
N MET A 979 -21.48 -78.46 31.81
CA MET A 979 -20.74 -79.48 31.06
C MET A 979 -19.23 -79.46 31.29
N GLY A 980 -18.63 -78.41 31.87
CA GLY A 980 -17.17 -78.39 32.07
C GLY A 980 -16.34 -78.48 30.77
N LEU A 981 -16.86 -77.95 29.67
CA LEU A 981 -16.30 -77.93 28.32
C LEU A 981 -16.12 -76.46 27.85
N PRO A 982 -14.91 -75.88 27.92
CA PRO A 982 -14.69 -74.47 27.61
C PRO A 982 -14.45 -74.15 26.13
N GLY A 983 -14.19 -75.13 25.27
CA GLY A 983 -13.96 -74.89 23.84
C GLY A 983 -15.26 -74.99 23.04
N LEU A 984 -15.47 -74.07 22.10
CA LEU A 984 -16.64 -74.02 21.22
C LEU A 984 -16.19 -74.10 19.76
N LEU A 985 -16.78 -75.02 19.01
CA LEU A 985 -16.52 -75.20 17.58
C LEU A 985 -17.63 -74.53 16.77
N GLY A 986 -17.22 -73.72 15.81
CA GLY A 986 -18.11 -73.09 14.85
C GLY A 986 -18.78 -74.09 13.91
N GLU A 987 -20.09 -73.94 13.70
CA GLU A 987 -20.82 -74.77 12.74
C GLU A 987 -20.72 -74.18 11.33
N ALA A 988 -20.20 -74.98 10.39
CA ALA A 988 -19.98 -74.55 9.02
C ALA A 988 -21.30 -74.14 8.33
N GLY A 989 -21.26 -73.00 7.63
CA GLY A 989 -22.42 -72.42 6.95
C GLY A 989 -23.47 -71.74 7.85
N ASN A 990 -23.26 -71.71 9.18
CA ASN A 990 -24.06 -70.85 10.07
C ASN A 990 -23.52 -69.42 10.05
N PRO A 991 -24.37 -68.37 9.99
CA PRO A 991 -23.92 -66.98 9.90
C PRO A 991 -22.99 -66.54 11.04
N LEU A 992 -23.13 -67.12 12.23
CA LEU A 992 -22.30 -66.77 13.38
C LEU A 992 -21.10 -67.70 13.58
N GLY A 993 -21.26 -68.99 13.26
CA GLY A 993 -20.27 -70.03 13.55
C GLY A 993 -19.26 -70.31 12.45
N ASP A 994 -19.55 -69.97 11.20
CA ASP A 994 -18.74 -70.44 10.07
C ASP A 994 -17.29 -69.90 10.13
N GLY A 995 -16.31 -70.80 10.28
CA GLY A 995 -14.89 -70.44 10.35
C GLY A 995 -14.46 -69.74 11.64
N LEU A 996 -15.29 -69.73 12.69
CA LEU A 996 -14.96 -69.13 13.98
C LEU A 996 -15.06 -70.19 15.08
N ASP A 997 -13.95 -70.46 15.76
CA ASP A 997 -13.93 -71.24 17.00
C ASP A 997 -13.76 -70.27 18.18
N LEU A 998 -14.41 -70.54 19.31
CA LEU A 998 -14.38 -69.65 20.47
C LEU A 998 -13.87 -70.39 21.70
N GLN A 999 -13.26 -69.63 22.62
CA GLN A 999 -12.83 -70.13 23.90
C GLN A 999 -13.56 -69.43 25.05
N LEU A 1000 -14.10 -70.24 25.97
CA LEU A 1000 -14.59 -69.78 27.27
C LEU A 1000 -13.44 -69.80 28.29
N SER A 1001 -13.44 -68.82 29.18
CA SER A 1001 -12.51 -68.67 30.30
C SER A 1001 -12.62 -69.79 31.33
N SER A 1002 -13.77 -70.48 31.41
CA SER A 1002 -13.98 -71.71 32.17
C SER A 1002 -15.17 -72.48 31.60
N GLY A 1003 -15.29 -73.78 31.90
CA GLY A 1003 -16.47 -74.59 31.55
C GLY A 1003 -17.61 -74.52 32.58
N ALA A 1004 -17.63 -73.50 33.44
CA ALA A 1004 -18.64 -73.29 34.47
C ALA A 1004 -19.74 -72.34 33.99
N TYR A 1005 -20.95 -72.45 34.57
CA TYR A 1005 -22.09 -71.58 34.29
C TYR A 1005 -22.67 -71.73 32.87
N GLN A 1006 -22.43 -72.89 32.25
CA GLN A 1006 -22.90 -73.22 30.93
C GLN A 1006 -24.03 -74.25 30.97
N SER A 1007 -24.86 -74.30 29.94
CA SER A 1007 -25.91 -75.30 29.77
C SER A 1007 -25.87 -75.91 28.37
N GLU A 1008 -26.25 -77.18 28.27
CA GLU A 1008 -26.40 -77.83 26.97
C GLU A 1008 -27.81 -77.58 26.43
N MET A 1009 -27.88 -77.18 25.16
CA MET A 1009 -29.13 -77.00 24.44
C MET A 1009 -29.22 -77.94 23.25
N THR A 1010 -30.45 -78.31 22.92
CA THR A 1010 -30.80 -78.91 21.63
C THR A 1010 -31.65 -77.91 20.84
N PRO A 1011 -31.19 -77.45 19.65
CA PRO A 1011 -32.01 -76.64 18.76
C PRO A 1011 -33.06 -77.53 18.06
N LEU A 1012 -34.31 -77.08 18.06
CA LEU A 1012 -35.42 -77.69 17.34
C LEU A 1012 -35.72 -76.84 16.09
N PRO A 1013 -36.00 -77.43 14.91
CA PRO A 1013 -36.30 -76.66 13.71
C PRO A 1013 -37.40 -75.61 13.95
N PRO A 1014 -37.20 -74.35 13.53
CA PRO A 1014 -36.14 -73.88 12.61
C PRO A 1014 -34.83 -73.45 13.27
N ALA A 1015 -34.68 -73.51 14.59
CA ALA A 1015 -33.45 -73.11 15.24
C ALA A 1015 -32.26 -73.95 14.75
N GLN A 1016 -31.13 -73.29 14.59
CA GLN A 1016 -29.89 -73.89 14.09
C GLN A 1016 -28.77 -73.70 15.10
N ARG A 1017 -27.95 -74.74 15.25
CA ARG A 1017 -26.73 -74.62 16.02
C ARG A 1017 -25.76 -73.69 15.30
N ALA A 1018 -25.24 -72.70 16.04
CA ALA A 1018 -24.16 -71.84 15.58
C ALA A 1018 -22.80 -72.31 16.10
N PHE A 1019 -22.77 -72.72 17.37
CA PHE A 1019 -21.57 -73.26 18.00
C PHE A 1019 -21.90 -74.52 18.77
N SER A 1020 -21.05 -75.54 18.66
CA SER A 1020 -21.11 -76.76 19.47
C SER A 1020 -20.02 -76.75 20.54
N TYR A 1021 -20.26 -77.39 21.68
CA TYR A 1021 -19.18 -77.61 22.64
C TYR A 1021 -18.21 -78.65 22.09
N ASP A 1022 -16.91 -78.35 22.13
CA ASP A 1022 -15.85 -79.30 21.82
C ASP A 1022 -15.75 -80.34 22.96
N PRO A 1023 -16.07 -81.62 22.74
CA PRO A 1023 -15.95 -82.65 23.76
C PRO A 1023 -14.50 -82.90 24.20
N ALA A 1024 -13.50 -82.45 23.43
CA ALA A 1024 -12.09 -82.58 23.76
C ALA A 1024 -11.55 -81.43 24.64
N SER A 1025 -12.31 -80.35 24.80
CA SER A 1025 -11.85 -79.13 25.48
C SER A 1025 -11.85 -79.20 27.01
N GLY A 1026 -12.49 -80.20 27.60
CA GLY A 1026 -12.70 -80.27 29.05
C GLY A 1026 -13.01 -81.66 29.60
N THR A 1027 -13.70 -81.71 30.76
CA THR A 1027 -13.87 -82.97 31.52
C THR A 1027 -15.30 -83.51 31.61
N GLY A 1028 -16.31 -82.77 31.15
CA GLY A 1028 -17.68 -83.29 31.13
C GLY A 1028 -18.09 -83.90 29.79
N THR A 1029 -19.35 -84.28 29.70
CA THR A 1029 -19.90 -85.10 28.61
C THR A 1029 -21.19 -84.50 28.10
N LEU A 1030 -21.45 -84.55 26.79
CA LEU A 1030 -22.72 -84.13 26.19
C LEU A 1030 -23.82 -85.18 26.39
N GLN A 1031 -25.04 -84.74 26.68
CA GLN A 1031 -26.24 -85.58 26.86
C GLN A 1031 -27.22 -85.47 25.69
N GLY A 1032 -27.08 -84.47 24.82
CA GLY A 1032 -27.99 -84.24 23.69
C GLY A 1032 -27.36 -83.40 22.58
N GLY A 1033 -28.12 -82.42 22.07
CA GLY A 1033 -27.80 -81.64 20.89
C GLY A 1033 -26.60 -80.71 20.98
N GLY A 1034 -25.79 -80.72 22.06
CA GLY A 1034 -24.44 -80.14 22.12
C GLY A 1034 -24.29 -78.66 21.79
N ALA A 1035 -25.37 -77.89 21.68
CA ALA A 1035 -25.32 -76.52 21.22
C ALA A 1035 -24.95 -75.56 22.36
N ALA A 1036 -23.95 -74.72 22.10
CA ALA A 1036 -23.50 -73.66 22.99
C ALA A 1036 -24.14 -72.32 22.62
N VAL A 1037 -24.24 -72.05 21.32
CA VAL A 1037 -24.94 -70.90 20.75
C VAL A 1037 -25.91 -71.38 19.69
N VAL A 1038 -27.13 -70.85 19.71
CA VAL A 1038 -28.19 -71.18 18.76
C VAL A 1038 -28.68 -69.92 18.09
N THR A 1039 -28.98 -70.04 16.81
CA THR A 1039 -29.59 -69.00 15.96
C THR A 1039 -31.01 -69.39 15.61
N VAL A 1040 -31.92 -68.43 15.59
CA VAL A 1040 -33.28 -68.55 15.07
C VAL A 1040 -33.47 -67.50 14.00
N ASP A 1041 -34.06 -67.86 12.86
CA ASP A 1041 -34.46 -66.95 11.79
C ASP A 1041 -35.81 -67.42 11.23
N GLN A 1042 -36.90 -66.92 11.82
CA GLN A 1042 -38.25 -67.33 11.44
C GLN A 1042 -39.28 -66.21 11.64
N GLY A 1043 -39.05 -65.05 11.03
CA GLY A 1043 -39.89 -63.86 11.20
C GLY A 1043 -39.43 -62.96 12.35
N HIS A 1044 -38.59 -63.48 13.24
CA HIS A 1044 -37.71 -62.77 14.17
C HIS A 1044 -36.33 -63.43 14.14
N LYS A 1045 -35.28 -62.72 14.56
CA LYS A 1045 -33.96 -63.32 14.79
C LYS A 1045 -33.64 -63.45 16.27
N ALA A 1046 -32.99 -64.54 16.65
CA ALA A 1046 -32.46 -64.69 18.00
C ALA A 1046 -31.10 -65.38 18.02
N ALA A 1047 -30.15 -64.85 18.79
CA ALA A 1047 -28.90 -65.52 19.15
C ALA A 1047 -28.94 -65.83 20.64
N VAL A 1048 -28.98 -67.12 20.98
CA VAL A 1048 -29.08 -67.59 22.36
C VAL A 1048 -27.77 -68.24 22.75
N MET A 1049 -27.08 -67.66 23.73
CA MET A 1049 -25.87 -68.21 24.34
C MET A 1049 -26.23 -68.88 25.66
N ALA A 1050 -25.92 -70.18 25.78
CA ALA A 1050 -26.16 -70.92 27.01
C ALA A 1050 -25.09 -70.69 28.09
N PHE A 1051 -24.35 -69.59 27.97
CA PHE A 1051 -23.30 -69.14 28.87
C PHE A 1051 -23.29 -67.61 28.93
N PRO A 1052 -22.68 -67.00 29.96
CA PRO A 1052 -22.45 -65.56 30.02
C PRO A 1052 -21.54 -65.07 28.90
N PHE A 1053 -21.87 -63.97 28.22
CA PHE A 1053 -20.96 -63.35 27.24
C PHE A 1053 -19.62 -62.94 27.87
N SER A 1054 -19.64 -62.52 29.14
CA SER A 1054 -18.43 -62.26 29.93
C SER A 1054 -17.50 -63.46 30.09
N SER A 1055 -17.98 -64.69 29.91
CA SER A 1055 -17.16 -65.90 29.99
C SER A 1055 -16.34 -66.16 28.73
N VAL A 1056 -16.71 -65.57 27.58
CA VAL A 1056 -15.88 -65.60 26.36
C VAL A 1056 -14.56 -64.90 26.65
N VAL A 1057 -13.44 -65.47 26.22
CA VAL A 1057 -12.12 -64.83 26.41
C VAL A 1057 -12.05 -63.51 25.65
N ALA A 1058 -11.29 -62.55 26.15
CA ALA A 1058 -11.31 -61.17 25.64
C ALA A 1058 -11.06 -61.06 24.12
N ALA A 1059 -10.15 -61.87 23.57
CA ALA A 1059 -9.83 -61.88 22.14
C ALA A 1059 -11.01 -62.29 21.23
N ASP A 1060 -11.94 -63.08 21.76
CA ASP A 1060 -13.03 -63.67 20.98
C ASP A 1060 -14.35 -62.89 21.12
N ARG A 1061 -14.42 -61.90 22.03
CA ARG A 1061 -15.64 -61.13 22.31
C ARG A 1061 -16.03 -60.21 21.16
N THR A 1062 -15.08 -59.43 20.67
CA THR A 1062 -15.27 -58.49 19.56
C THR A 1062 -15.71 -59.19 18.27
N PRO A 1063 -14.99 -60.22 17.76
CA PRO A 1063 -15.40 -60.90 16.53
C PRO A 1063 -16.77 -61.57 16.67
N LEU A 1064 -17.10 -62.12 17.85
CA LEU A 1064 -18.42 -62.72 18.07
C LEU A 1064 -19.54 -61.67 18.07
N LEU A 1065 -19.39 -60.57 18.81
CA LEU A 1065 -20.44 -59.55 18.89
C LEU A 1065 -20.63 -58.81 17.56
N ALA A 1066 -19.55 -58.46 16.87
CA ALA A 1066 -19.61 -57.82 15.55
C ALA A 1066 -20.41 -58.67 14.57
N ARG A 1067 -20.13 -59.98 14.52
CA ARG A 1067 -20.81 -60.93 13.63
C ARG A 1067 -22.28 -61.16 13.99
N ILE A 1068 -22.61 -61.13 15.29
CA ILE A 1068 -24.00 -61.16 15.76
C ILE A 1068 -24.76 -59.94 15.27
N LEU A 1069 -24.18 -58.74 15.39
CA LEU A 1069 -24.82 -57.49 15.00
C LEU A 1069 -24.96 -57.38 13.48
N GLU A 1070 -23.93 -57.72 12.72
CA GLU A 1070 -23.97 -57.77 11.25
C GLU A 1070 -25.06 -58.71 10.73
N TRP A 1071 -25.24 -59.86 11.38
CA TRP A 1071 -26.30 -60.79 11.00
C TRP A 1071 -27.69 -60.28 11.37
N MET A 1072 -27.85 -59.58 12.50
CA MET A 1072 -29.16 -59.18 13.01
C MET A 1072 -29.68 -57.88 12.41
N LEU A 1073 -28.81 -56.87 12.29
CA LEU A 1073 -29.13 -55.57 11.72
C LEU A 1073 -29.22 -55.66 10.19
N PRO A 1074 -29.96 -54.74 9.54
CA PRO A 1074 -29.88 -54.60 8.10
C PRO A 1074 -28.42 -54.35 7.68
N PRO A 1075 -27.97 -54.90 6.53
CA PRO A 1075 -26.61 -54.67 6.06
C PRO A 1075 -26.38 -53.16 5.91
N SER A 1076 -25.35 -52.66 6.61
CA SER A 1076 -24.88 -51.30 6.39
C SER A 1076 -24.50 -51.18 4.90
N PRO A 1077 -24.92 -50.13 4.18
CA PRO A 1077 -24.32 -49.85 2.88
C PRO A 1077 -22.79 -49.79 3.07
N CYS A 1078 -22.01 -50.55 2.28
CA CYS A 1078 -20.55 -50.70 2.50
C CYS A 1078 -19.93 -49.32 2.69
N THR A 1079 -19.31 -49.14 3.86
CA THR A 1079 -18.80 -47.86 4.34
C THR A 1079 -17.50 -47.45 3.67
N ASP A 1080 -16.74 -48.38 3.08
CA ASP A 1080 -15.53 -48.08 2.32
C ASP A 1080 -15.11 -49.22 1.36
N PRO A 1081 -15.60 -49.25 0.10
CA PRO A 1081 -15.18 -50.26 -0.89
C PRO A 1081 -13.81 -49.90 -1.48
N PHE A 1082 -12.88 -50.87 -1.55
CA PHE A 1082 -11.52 -50.66 -2.06
C PHE A 1082 -11.13 -51.63 -3.18
N ILE A 1083 -10.09 -51.28 -3.94
CA ILE A 1083 -9.42 -52.14 -4.91
C ILE A 1083 -8.04 -52.49 -4.35
N ARG A 1084 -7.74 -53.78 -4.21
CA ARG A 1084 -6.44 -54.25 -3.70
C ARG A 1084 -5.32 -53.84 -4.66
N GLY A 1085 -4.36 -53.09 -4.13
CA GLY A 1085 -3.26 -52.49 -4.85
C GLY A 1085 -3.48 -51.02 -5.27
N ASP A 1086 -4.70 -50.48 -5.22
CA ASP A 1086 -5.01 -49.07 -5.49
C ASP A 1086 -4.74 -48.23 -4.23
N THR A 1087 -3.46 -48.14 -3.87
CA THR A 1087 -3.02 -47.61 -2.58
C THR A 1087 -3.30 -46.12 -2.40
N ASN A 1088 -3.51 -45.37 -3.49
CA ASN A 1088 -3.84 -43.94 -3.45
C ASN A 1088 -5.33 -43.63 -3.67
N GLY A 1089 -6.18 -44.67 -3.76
CA GLY A 1089 -7.64 -44.54 -3.87
C GLY A 1089 -8.14 -43.93 -5.19
N SER A 1090 -7.34 -44.01 -6.26
CA SER A 1090 -7.66 -43.40 -7.56
C SER A 1090 -8.73 -44.14 -8.36
N GLY A 1091 -9.02 -45.40 -8.01
CA GLY A 1091 -9.85 -46.33 -8.75
C GLY A 1091 -9.13 -47.02 -9.92
N THR A 1092 -7.83 -46.78 -10.11
CA THR A 1092 -7.04 -47.32 -11.23
C THR A 1092 -5.66 -47.80 -10.78
N LEU A 1093 -5.36 -49.08 -11.01
CA LEU A 1093 -4.08 -49.67 -10.62
C LEU A 1093 -2.94 -49.30 -11.60
N ASP A 1094 -2.04 -48.41 -11.19
CA ASP A 1094 -0.88 -47.99 -11.98
C ASP A 1094 0.40 -47.73 -11.15
N ILE A 1095 1.43 -47.14 -11.76
CA ILE A 1095 2.73 -46.94 -11.09
C ILE A 1095 2.66 -45.92 -9.94
N SER A 1096 1.66 -45.03 -9.94
CA SER A 1096 1.45 -44.05 -8.88
C SER A 1096 1.09 -44.73 -7.55
N ASP A 1097 0.42 -45.89 -7.59
CA ASP A 1097 0.15 -46.70 -6.41
C ASP A 1097 1.43 -47.25 -5.78
N THR A 1098 2.35 -47.75 -6.61
CA THR A 1098 3.64 -48.22 -6.08
C THR A 1098 4.43 -47.06 -5.46
N ILE A 1099 4.40 -45.88 -6.07
CA ILE A 1099 5.09 -44.71 -5.53
C ILE A 1099 4.48 -44.31 -4.18
N PHE A 1100 3.16 -44.26 -4.09
CA PHE A 1100 2.43 -43.97 -2.85
C PHE A 1100 2.77 -44.97 -1.75
N LEU A 1101 2.76 -46.27 -2.07
CA LEU A 1101 3.12 -47.33 -1.14
C LEU A 1101 4.59 -47.26 -0.67
N LEU A 1102 5.53 -46.93 -1.55
CA LEU A 1102 6.94 -46.75 -1.18
C LEU A 1102 7.17 -45.47 -0.36
N ASP A 1103 6.42 -44.40 -0.62
CA ASP A 1103 6.46 -43.17 0.16
C ASP A 1103 5.92 -43.39 1.58
N TYR A 1104 4.87 -44.20 1.73
CA TYR A 1104 4.39 -44.68 3.03
C TYR A 1104 5.46 -45.52 3.76
N LEU A 1105 6.11 -46.45 3.07
CA LEU A 1105 7.05 -47.39 3.70
C LEU A 1105 8.42 -46.76 4.07
N PHE A 1106 8.88 -45.75 3.33
CA PHE A 1106 10.24 -45.23 3.43
C PHE A 1106 10.35 -43.73 3.70
N ALA A 1107 9.24 -43.00 3.63
CA ALA A 1107 9.20 -41.55 3.87
C ALA A 1107 8.08 -41.20 4.87
N THR A 1108 7.54 -39.99 4.77
CA THR A 1108 6.43 -39.52 5.62
C THR A 1108 5.08 -39.61 4.90
N GLY A 1109 4.96 -40.53 3.93
CA GLY A 1109 3.74 -40.73 3.15
C GLY A 1109 2.58 -41.23 4.00
N ALA A 1110 1.36 -40.92 3.58
CA ALA A 1110 0.15 -41.39 4.25
C ALA A 1110 -0.05 -42.90 4.04
N GLN A 1111 -0.64 -43.56 5.05
CA GLN A 1111 -0.98 -44.98 4.98
C GLN A 1111 -2.12 -45.22 3.96
N PRO A 1112 -2.09 -46.33 3.19
CA PRO A 1112 -3.23 -46.73 2.36
C PRO A 1112 -4.50 -46.86 3.21
N ASN A 1113 -5.62 -46.34 2.71
CA ASN A 1113 -6.92 -46.39 3.40
C ASN A 1113 -8.00 -46.94 2.44
N PRO A 1114 -8.60 -48.10 2.73
CA PRO A 1114 -8.29 -48.98 3.87
C PRO A 1114 -6.90 -49.61 3.74
N GLU A 1115 -6.31 -50.06 4.84
CA GLU A 1115 -4.96 -50.64 4.90
C GLU A 1115 -4.80 -51.82 3.95
N GLU A 1116 -5.88 -52.58 3.75
CA GLU A 1116 -5.99 -53.72 2.87
C GLU A 1116 -5.73 -53.36 1.38
N ALA A 1117 -5.87 -52.09 0.99
CA ALA A 1117 -5.46 -51.61 -0.33
C ALA A 1117 -3.92 -51.66 -0.51
N GLY A 1118 -3.17 -51.46 0.58
CA GLY A 1118 -1.71 -51.49 0.63
C GLY A 1118 -1.09 -52.88 0.71
N ASP A 1119 -1.78 -53.84 1.33
CA ASP A 1119 -1.40 -55.27 1.36
C ASP A 1119 -1.75 -55.92 0.02
N THR A 1120 -0.92 -55.62 -0.98
CA THR A 1120 -1.12 -56.02 -2.37
C THR A 1120 -0.92 -57.54 -2.54
N ASN A 1121 -0.03 -58.13 -1.73
CA ASN A 1121 0.28 -59.55 -1.79
C ASN A 1121 -0.68 -60.42 -0.93
N ALA A 1122 -1.53 -59.78 -0.11
CA ALA A 1122 -2.52 -60.35 0.80
C ALA A 1122 -1.94 -61.28 1.89
N ASP A 1123 -0.75 -60.96 2.40
CA ASP A 1123 -0.08 -61.72 3.47
C ASP A 1123 -0.38 -61.20 4.89
N GLY A 1124 -1.15 -60.11 4.98
CA GLY A 1124 -1.59 -59.48 6.22
C GLY A 1124 -0.59 -58.49 6.80
N SER A 1125 0.45 -58.08 6.05
CA SER A 1125 1.40 -57.05 6.43
C SER A 1125 1.67 -56.11 5.26
N ILE A 1126 1.67 -54.80 5.50
CA ILE A 1126 2.12 -53.83 4.49
C ILE A 1126 3.62 -53.62 4.64
N ASP A 1127 4.41 -54.17 3.71
CA ASP A 1127 5.86 -53.99 3.68
C ASP A 1127 6.42 -53.84 2.26
N ILE A 1128 7.75 -53.79 2.13
CA ILE A 1128 8.39 -53.61 0.81
C ILE A 1128 8.03 -54.72 -0.19
N SER A 1129 7.61 -55.90 0.27
CA SER A 1129 7.20 -57.00 -0.57
C SER A 1129 5.91 -56.70 -1.34
N ASP A 1130 5.01 -55.85 -0.82
CA ASP A 1130 3.80 -55.40 -1.50
C ASP A 1130 4.13 -54.47 -2.67
N ALA A 1131 5.03 -53.51 -2.46
CA ALA A 1131 5.51 -52.64 -3.54
C ALA A 1131 6.24 -53.44 -4.63
N ILE A 1132 7.01 -54.47 -4.25
CA ILE A 1132 7.65 -55.38 -5.21
C ILE A 1132 6.59 -56.20 -5.96
N TYR A 1133 5.57 -56.71 -5.27
CA TYR A 1133 4.47 -57.48 -5.87
C TYR A 1133 3.73 -56.65 -6.91
N LEU A 1134 3.38 -55.41 -6.55
CA LEU A 1134 2.66 -54.48 -7.41
C LEU A 1134 3.47 -54.11 -8.67
N LEU A 1135 4.77 -53.83 -8.53
CA LEU A 1135 5.67 -53.57 -9.67
C LEU A 1135 5.80 -54.78 -10.59
N LEU A 1136 5.90 -55.99 -10.03
CA LEU A 1136 5.96 -57.21 -10.82
C LEU A 1136 4.68 -57.40 -11.64
N TYR A 1137 3.51 -57.14 -11.05
CA TYR A 1137 2.24 -57.16 -11.76
C TYR A 1137 2.20 -56.11 -12.90
N LEU A 1138 2.47 -54.84 -12.60
CA LEU A 1138 2.41 -53.73 -13.56
C LEU A 1138 3.34 -53.89 -14.78
N PHE A 1139 4.51 -54.53 -14.59
CA PHE A 1139 5.47 -54.81 -15.66
C PHE A 1139 5.34 -56.21 -16.29
N ASN A 1140 4.21 -56.90 -16.11
CA ASN A 1140 3.90 -58.24 -16.67
C ASN A 1140 4.89 -59.35 -16.24
N ALA A 1141 5.45 -59.25 -15.05
CA ALA A 1141 6.36 -60.22 -14.45
C ALA A 1141 5.79 -60.97 -13.22
N GLY A 1142 4.58 -60.62 -12.76
CA GLY A 1142 3.89 -61.19 -11.58
C GLY A 1142 2.40 -61.50 -11.80
N GLU A 1143 1.75 -62.11 -10.80
CA GLU A 1143 0.30 -62.44 -10.79
C GLU A 1143 -0.54 -61.20 -10.42
N PRO A 1144 -1.83 -61.11 -10.82
CA PRO A 1144 -2.73 -60.03 -10.40
C PRO A 1144 -3.00 -60.04 -8.89
N PRO A 1145 -3.25 -58.86 -8.27
CA PRO A 1145 -3.65 -58.78 -6.87
C PRO A 1145 -4.85 -59.68 -6.56
N ALA A 1146 -4.90 -60.19 -5.33
CA ALA A 1146 -6.04 -60.94 -4.84
C ALA A 1146 -7.31 -60.06 -4.78
N ALA A 1147 -8.48 -60.70 -4.71
CA ALA A 1147 -9.73 -59.96 -4.52
C ALA A 1147 -9.66 -59.07 -3.25
N PRO A 1148 -10.28 -57.87 -3.26
CA PRO A 1148 -11.05 -57.28 -4.35
C PRO A 1148 -10.18 -56.63 -5.45
N PHE A 1149 -10.22 -57.21 -6.66
CA PHE A 1149 -9.58 -56.74 -7.90
C PHE A 1149 -10.21 -57.52 -9.08
N PRO A 1150 -10.52 -56.90 -10.24
CA PRO A 1150 -10.30 -55.50 -10.62
C PRO A 1150 -11.40 -54.53 -10.14
N ASP A 1151 -12.50 -55.04 -9.57
CA ASP A 1151 -13.62 -54.23 -9.10
C ASP A 1151 -13.50 -53.97 -7.59
N ALA A 1152 -13.97 -52.80 -7.15
CA ALA A 1152 -13.99 -52.43 -5.73
C ALA A 1152 -14.90 -53.38 -4.94
N GLY A 1153 -14.43 -53.84 -3.79
CA GLY A 1153 -15.13 -54.75 -2.91
C GLY A 1153 -14.87 -54.41 -1.44
N CYS A 1154 -15.55 -55.10 -0.55
CA CYS A 1154 -15.41 -54.85 0.89
C CYS A 1154 -14.18 -55.66 1.43
N PRO A 1155 -13.50 -55.18 2.49
CA PRO A 1155 -12.35 -55.83 3.15
C PRO A 1155 -12.47 -57.34 3.34
#